data_AF-A0A813PR54-F1
#
_entry.id   AF-A0A813PR54-F1
#
_cell.length_a   1.000
_cell.length_b   1.000
_cell.length_c   1.000
_cell.angle_alpha   90.00
_cell.angle_beta   90.00
_cell.angle_gamma   90.00
#
_symmetry.space_group_name_H-M   'P 1'
#
loop_
_entity.id
_entity.type
_entity.pdbx_description
1 polymer ?
#
loop_
_entity_poly.entity_id
_entity_poly.type
_entity_poly.pdbx_seq_one_letter_code
_entity_poly.pdbx_strand_id
1 'polypeptide(L)'
;MTNLLFHFELNGDYNHHPIIYPAYVAKDDQWHEPITVPYYNLTQNNFTVTLARRGAKIHDILIPNNSNGHNGGYRSIILHFNNNETLNPFGSVRFDPEFVSNGVDKLPSDYPFFNSNEQNWIIHVDQENPNRVRFVYPKQRQAEVIYELLPNNELVITYIAYPMKDNREMLVDMTNYVFFNLRGYGDIKTHQIKVNANRVANPKQYANDTGDKRFRSVPINPEQAVNETKTFYFINRYGIGKNFIAELSEKETGIHLRIFGDQAGVYIDPLMEFAEQINGTTFIRNSISIRPRQSPIHQYDIRMPLSPEKLAAWKDLRGNFSMNPTYVDLVTGLWNTMAWYYAPHMWTNYTFPQSFVDDFTQHFYFPLHEITYIIYVAIFITLLRSAFESYICKPLVNWLALTKLNKLKFPESAWKCLLYTITWSYCVYLLTRRYNYFHEPYLIWDDWGAGMPVPVDIKIMYFVQCGFYLHSVYATLYMDYKRRDFYVMLLHHVLTMTLIFVSYATRYHKVGLLVLFAHDITDIWLELTKLLHYLSRQNGKDCPNWELAATCTFIMFTICWLLFRLYWFPLKVLYSTGVVTAYRAYDKGCGLYAFFNSLLWILLGLNIYWLFFICQFLYRVCVGQLKTLHDTREEEDEDEHIEEKPVTA
;
A
#
# COMPACT_ATOMS: atom_id res chain seq x y z
N MET A 1 -5.73 1.32 20.59
CA MET A 1 -6.98 2.05 20.31
C MET A 1 -7.50 1.52 18.99
N THR A 2 -8.73 1.06 18.98
CA THR A 2 -9.40 0.39 17.85
C THR A 2 -10.85 0.86 17.84
N ASN A 3 -11.40 1.20 16.67
CA ASN A 3 -12.73 1.81 16.55
C ASN A 3 -13.66 0.93 15.72
N LEU A 4 -14.84 0.64 16.26
CA LEU A 4 -15.89 -0.12 15.61
C LEU A 4 -17.15 0.74 15.50
N LEU A 5 -17.75 0.81 14.32
CA LEU A 5 -18.95 1.59 14.04
C LEU A 5 -20.07 0.67 13.54
N PHE A 6 -21.21 0.71 14.22
CA PHE A 6 -22.45 0.10 13.75
C PHE A 6 -23.38 1.20 13.22
N HIS A 7 -23.71 1.18 11.94
CA HIS A 7 -24.65 2.09 11.30
C HIS A 7 -25.95 1.36 10.98
N PHE A 8 -27.08 1.87 11.47
CA PHE A 8 -28.41 1.29 11.22
C PHE A 8 -29.21 2.19 10.26
N GLU A 9 -29.51 1.68 9.06
CA GLU A 9 -30.42 2.33 8.12
C GLU A 9 -31.83 1.75 8.32
N LEU A 10 -32.80 2.63 8.64
CA LEU A 10 -34.21 2.29 8.87
C LEU A 10 -35.05 2.80 7.69
N ASN A 11 -35.94 1.97 7.13
CA ASN A 11 -36.83 2.41 6.06
C ASN A 11 -37.87 3.45 6.54
N GLY A 12 -37.79 4.66 5.99
CA GLY A 12 -38.70 5.79 6.19
C GLY A 12 -37.96 7.12 5.96
N ASP A 13 -38.59 8.08 5.26
CA ASP A 13 -38.02 9.40 4.98
C ASP A 13 -37.68 10.15 6.28
N TYR A 14 -36.43 10.05 6.70
CA TYR A 14 -35.82 10.98 7.65
C TYR A 14 -34.90 11.91 6.86
N ASN A 15 -35.53 12.85 6.15
CA ASN A 15 -34.86 13.92 5.43
C ASN A 15 -33.96 14.73 6.40
N HIS A 16 -32.64 14.68 6.22
CA HIS A 16 -31.83 15.82 5.76
C HIS A 16 -30.30 15.53 5.80
N HIS A 17 -29.59 16.14 4.84
CA HIS A 17 -28.18 16.00 4.45
C HIS A 17 -27.13 15.84 5.57
N PRO A 18 -26.03 15.07 5.35
CA PRO A 18 -24.84 15.18 6.17
C PRO A 18 -23.91 16.29 5.67
N ILE A 19 -23.73 17.31 6.51
CA ILE A 19 -22.56 18.19 6.51
C ILE A 19 -21.41 17.43 7.18
N ILE A 20 -20.25 17.41 6.53
CA ILE A 20 -19.00 16.85 7.05
C ILE A 20 -18.45 17.78 8.15
N TYR A 21 -18.13 17.23 9.32
CA TYR A 21 -17.24 17.88 10.30
C TYR A 21 -16.25 16.86 10.93
N PRO A 22 -15.05 17.33 11.35
CA PRO A 22 -13.87 16.52 11.62
C PRO A 22 -13.87 15.83 13.00
N ALA A 23 -13.01 14.83 13.13
CA ALA A 23 -12.75 14.10 14.37
C ALA A 23 -12.30 15.02 15.51
N TYR A 24 -12.99 14.94 16.65
CA TYR A 24 -12.58 15.59 17.89
C TYR A 24 -11.54 14.75 18.64
N VAL A 25 -10.47 15.41 19.07
CA VAL A 25 -9.52 14.92 20.06
C VAL A 25 -10.09 15.25 21.45
N ALA A 26 -10.45 14.23 22.24
CA ALA A 26 -10.85 14.44 23.63
C ALA A 26 -9.64 14.90 24.45
N LYS A 27 -9.77 16.04 25.13
CA LYS A 27 -8.92 16.44 26.26
C LYS A 27 -9.30 15.63 27.50
N ASP A 28 -8.35 15.36 28.38
CA ASP A 28 -8.43 14.33 29.43
C ASP A 28 -9.38 14.59 30.62
N ASP A 29 -10.14 15.69 30.72
CA ASP A 29 -10.85 16.04 31.98
C ASP A 29 -12.32 16.51 31.82
N GLN A 30 -13.20 15.71 31.20
CA GLN A 30 -14.65 16.04 31.07
C GLN A 30 -15.63 14.88 31.40
N TRP A 31 -15.29 14.01 32.35
CA TRP A 31 -16.17 12.92 32.79
C TRP A 31 -16.82 13.23 34.15
N HIS A 32 -18.08 12.86 34.34
CA HIS A 32 -18.72 12.87 35.65
C HIS A 32 -18.12 11.83 36.61
N GLU A 33 -18.41 12.00 37.91
CA GLU A 33 -18.12 11.00 38.92
C GLU A 33 -18.71 9.63 38.55
N PRO A 34 -18.04 8.53 38.93
CA PRO A 34 -18.44 7.20 38.52
C PRO A 34 -19.83 6.83 39.06
N ILE A 35 -20.68 6.32 38.18
CA ILE A 35 -22.03 5.85 38.53
C ILE A 35 -22.06 4.31 38.65
N THR A 36 -22.97 3.80 39.50
CA THR A 36 -23.03 2.38 39.87
C THR A 36 -24.32 1.68 39.45
N VAL A 37 -24.98 2.17 38.38
CA VAL A 37 -26.20 1.56 37.83
C VAL A 37 -25.89 0.23 37.11
N PRO A 38 -26.82 -0.75 37.12
CA PRO A 38 -26.63 -2.03 36.44
C PRO A 38 -26.68 -1.90 34.91
N TYR A 39 -27.48 -0.95 34.41
CA TYR A 39 -27.67 -0.66 32.99
C TYR A 39 -27.60 0.85 32.72
N TYR A 40 -27.12 1.22 31.55
CA TYR A 40 -27.09 2.60 31.05
C TYR A 40 -27.68 2.65 29.64
N ASN A 41 -28.61 3.59 29.40
CA ASN A 41 -29.31 3.71 28.13
C ASN A 41 -28.79 4.92 27.34
N LEU A 42 -28.34 4.68 26.11
CA LEU A 42 -28.12 5.72 25.11
C LEU A 42 -29.38 5.80 24.25
N THR A 43 -29.97 7.00 24.10
CA THR A 43 -31.21 7.15 23.34
C THR A 43 -31.14 8.36 22.41
N GLN A 44 -31.40 8.12 21.13
CA GLN A 44 -31.38 9.13 20.09
C GLN A 44 -32.39 8.74 19.00
N ASN A 45 -33.24 9.66 18.54
CA ASN A 45 -34.15 9.44 17.40
C ASN A 45 -34.95 8.10 17.40
N ASN A 46 -35.56 7.75 18.54
CA ASN A 46 -36.29 6.48 18.75
C ASN A 46 -35.42 5.22 18.53
N PHE A 47 -34.11 5.35 18.67
CA PHE A 47 -33.15 4.26 18.73
C PHE A 47 -32.52 4.25 20.13
N THR A 48 -32.68 3.15 20.85
CA THR A 48 -32.15 3.02 22.21
C THR A 48 -31.17 1.86 22.29
N VAL A 49 -29.98 2.12 22.81
CA VAL A 49 -28.95 1.11 23.10
C VAL A 49 -28.83 0.99 24.61
N THR A 50 -29.14 -0.20 25.14
CA THR A 50 -28.96 -0.51 26.56
C THR A 50 -27.62 -1.21 26.77
N LEU A 51 -26.79 -0.64 27.64
CA LEU A 51 -25.45 -1.14 27.97
C LEU A 51 -25.44 -1.69 29.39
N ALA A 52 -24.88 -2.88 29.60
CA ALA A 52 -24.76 -3.49 30.92
C ALA A 52 -23.40 -3.19 31.54
N ARG A 53 -23.42 -2.84 32.83
CA ARG A 53 -22.21 -2.67 33.66
C ARG A 53 -21.35 -3.92 33.72
N ARG A 54 -21.99 -5.08 33.77
CA ARG A 54 -21.32 -6.38 33.81
C ARG A 54 -20.77 -6.72 32.42
N GLY A 55 -19.44 -6.73 32.29
CA GLY A 55 -18.73 -7.03 31.04
C GLY A 55 -18.72 -5.90 30.01
N ALA A 56 -19.18 -4.69 30.36
CA ALA A 56 -19.29 -3.52 29.48
C ALA A 56 -19.94 -3.87 28.13
N LYS A 57 -21.04 -4.63 28.17
CA LYS A 57 -21.67 -5.25 26.99
C LYS A 57 -22.89 -4.50 26.49
N ILE A 58 -23.19 -4.66 25.20
CA ILE A 58 -24.49 -4.28 24.65
C ILE A 58 -25.50 -5.32 25.14
N HIS A 59 -26.48 -4.87 25.93
CA HIS A 59 -27.55 -5.71 26.46
C HIS A 59 -28.73 -5.76 25.50
N ASP A 60 -29.14 -4.62 24.98
CA ASP A 60 -30.25 -4.52 24.04
C ASP A 60 -30.08 -3.37 23.04
N ILE A 61 -30.68 -3.52 21.86
CA ILE A 61 -30.87 -2.46 20.88
C ILE A 61 -32.35 -2.46 20.51
N LEU A 62 -33.04 -1.39 20.88
CA LEU A 62 -34.45 -1.17 20.61
C LEU A 62 -34.62 -0.21 19.44
N ILE A 63 -35.40 -0.63 18.44
CA ILE A 63 -35.71 0.14 17.25
C ILE A 63 -37.22 0.25 17.03
N PRO A 64 -37.71 1.25 16.28
CA PRO A 64 -39.13 1.38 15.97
C PRO A 64 -39.64 0.19 15.12
N ASN A 65 -40.85 -0.29 15.42
CA ASN A 65 -41.48 -1.34 14.63
C ASN A 65 -42.34 -0.75 13.49
N ASN A 66 -41.89 -0.93 12.23
CA ASN A 66 -42.60 -0.45 11.02
C ASN A 66 -43.39 -1.55 10.30
N SER A 67 -43.67 -2.70 10.92
CA SER A 67 -44.46 -3.76 10.28
C SER A 67 -45.91 -3.32 10.03
N ASN A 68 -46.31 -3.30 8.74
CA ASN A 68 -47.65 -3.00 8.25
C ASN A 68 -48.76 -3.55 9.16
N GLY A 69 -49.36 -2.68 9.98
CA GLY A 69 -50.69 -2.91 10.56
C GLY A 69 -50.79 -3.16 12.06
N HIS A 70 -49.72 -3.17 12.86
CA HIS A 70 -49.83 -3.21 14.34
C HIS A 70 -49.08 -2.05 15.01
N ASN A 71 -49.80 -1.32 15.86
CA ASN A 71 -49.48 -0.02 16.47
C ASN A 71 -48.10 0.09 17.15
N GLY A 72 -47.36 1.16 16.80
CA GLY A 72 -46.53 2.01 17.67
C GLY A 72 -45.75 1.38 18.84
N GLY A 73 -44.87 0.42 18.58
CA GLY A 73 -44.00 -0.18 19.60
C GLY A 73 -42.51 -0.21 19.21
N TYR A 74 -41.64 -0.41 20.19
CA TYR A 74 -40.22 -0.72 19.99
C TYR A 74 -40.03 -2.24 19.90
N ARG A 75 -39.08 -2.69 19.08
CA ARG A 75 -38.64 -4.09 19.02
C ARG A 75 -37.17 -4.20 19.34
N SER A 76 -36.80 -5.25 20.08
CA SER A 76 -35.40 -5.63 20.27
C SER A 76 -34.89 -6.35 19.02
N ILE A 77 -33.69 -6.00 18.57
CA ILE A 77 -32.98 -6.72 17.50
C ILE A 77 -31.81 -7.57 18.03
N ILE A 78 -31.71 -7.70 19.35
CA ILE A 78 -30.75 -8.58 20.04
C ILE A 78 -31.50 -9.77 20.61
N LEU A 79 -30.94 -10.97 20.47
CA LEU A 79 -31.51 -12.14 21.15
C LEU A 79 -31.19 -12.11 22.64
N HIS A 80 -32.24 -12.09 23.46
CA HIS A 80 -32.15 -12.29 24.92
C HIS A 80 -32.33 -13.77 25.26
N PHE A 81 -31.37 -14.34 25.99
CA PHE A 81 -31.49 -15.68 26.57
C PHE A 81 -32.05 -15.57 28.00
N ASN A 82 -33.35 -15.88 28.15
CA ASN A 82 -34.04 -16.16 29.42
C ASN A 82 -34.09 -15.05 30.51
N ASN A 83 -35.17 -15.06 31.30
CA ASN A 83 -35.51 -14.11 32.38
C ASN A 83 -34.59 -14.14 33.62
N ASN A 84 -33.42 -14.78 33.56
CA ASN A 84 -32.44 -14.76 34.65
C ASN A 84 -31.20 -13.98 34.17
N GLU A 85 -31.01 -12.80 34.76
CA GLU A 85 -29.98 -11.79 34.48
C GLU A 85 -28.50 -12.30 34.48
N THR A 86 -28.29 -13.57 34.78
CA THR A 86 -26.97 -14.17 35.03
C THR A 86 -26.32 -14.82 33.81
N LEU A 87 -27.06 -15.11 32.74
CA LEU A 87 -26.54 -15.84 31.57
C LEU A 87 -27.01 -15.17 30.27
N ASN A 88 -26.49 -13.98 29.98
CA ASN A 88 -26.40 -13.50 28.61
C ASN A 88 -24.91 -13.56 28.20
N PRO A 89 -24.40 -14.70 27.67
CA PRO A 89 -22.98 -14.92 27.38
C PRO A 89 -22.44 -14.04 26.24
N PHE A 90 -23.34 -13.34 25.52
CA PHE A 90 -23.13 -12.97 24.14
C PHE A 90 -23.27 -11.46 23.88
N GLY A 91 -22.47 -10.67 24.59
CA GLY A 91 -22.24 -9.27 24.27
C GLY A 91 -20.89 -8.77 24.78
N SER A 92 -20.00 -9.70 25.13
CA SER A 92 -18.82 -9.36 25.90
C SER A 92 -17.79 -8.57 25.10
N VAL A 93 -17.15 -7.60 25.77
CA VAL A 93 -15.78 -7.19 25.44
C VAL A 93 -14.87 -8.37 25.77
N ARG A 94 -14.69 -9.29 24.81
CA ARG A 94 -13.84 -10.47 25.03
C ARG A 94 -12.39 -10.04 24.88
N PHE A 95 -11.55 -10.40 25.84
CA PHE A 95 -10.10 -10.40 25.70
C PHE A 95 -9.72 -11.83 25.40
N ASP A 96 -9.44 -12.13 24.14
CA ASP A 96 -9.25 -13.50 23.69
C ASP A 96 -7.77 -13.80 23.45
N PRO A 97 -7.08 -14.51 24.36
CA PRO A 97 -5.75 -15.06 24.09
C PRO A 97 -5.82 -16.44 23.40
N GLU A 98 -7.00 -16.96 23.05
CA GLU A 98 -7.21 -18.32 22.51
C GLU A 98 -6.75 -18.50 21.05
N PHE A 99 -5.44 -18.53 20.82
CA PHE A 99 -4.83 -19.37 19.78
C PHE A 99 -3.98 -20.52 20.34
N VAL A 100 -4.04 -20.76 21.66
CA VAL A 100 -3.55 -22.01 22.27
C VAL A 100 -4.67 -23.06 22.20
N SER A 101 -4.93 -23.58 21.00
CA SER A 101 -5.69 -24.81 20.86
C SER A 101 -4.77 -25.98 21.19
N ASN A 102 -4.71 -26.34 22.47
CA ASN A 102 -4.50 -27.72 22.91
C ASN A 102 -4.67 -27.78 24.43
N GLY A 103 -5.79 -28.34 24.86
CA GLY A 103 -6.03 -28.65 26.26
C GLY A 103 -6.59 -27.47 27.04
N VAL A 104 -7.50 -27.81 27.94
CA VAL A 104 -8.01 -26.93 28.99
C VAL A 104 -6.83 -26.61 29.92
N ASP A 105 -6.01 -25.63 29.58
CA ASP A 105 -5.04 -25.03 30.50
C ASP A 105 -5.40 -23.56 30.68
N LYS A 106 -5.99 -23.33 31.86
CA LYS A 106 -6.43 -22.05 32.41
C LYS A 106 -5.41 -20.96 32.08
N LEU A 107 -5.85 -19.87 31.45
CA LEU A 107 -5.19 -18.59 31.65
C LEU A 107 -4.93 -18.45 33.15
N PRO A 108 -3.70 -18.14 33.57
CA PRO A 108 -3.40 -18.11 34.98
C PRO A 108 -4.32 -17.05 35.62
N SER A 109 -4.82 -17.32 36.83
CA SER A 109 -5.87 -16.48 37.45
C SER A 109 -5.44 -15.02 37.68
N ASP A 110 -4.15 -14.75 37.55
CA ASP A 110 -3.51 -13.44 37.62
C ASP A 110 -3.43 -12.74 36.25
N TYR A 111 -3.88 -13.35 35.15
CA TYR A 111 -3.96 -12.72 33.84
C TYR A 111 -4.90 -11.50 33.92
N PRO A 112 -4.50 -10.33 33.43
CA PRO A 112 -5.18 -9.07 33.74
C PRO A 112 -6.66 -9.02 33.35
N PHE A 113 -7.08 -9.80 32.35
CA PHE A 113 -8.45 -9.82 31.82
C PHE A 113 -9.19 -11.14 32.04
N PHE A 114 -8.69 -11.99 32.95
CA PHE A 114 -9.35 -13.22 33.35
C PHE A 114 -10.80 -12.94 33.82
N ASN A 115 -11.78 -13.57 33.18
CA ASN A 115 -13.23 -13.40 33.42
C ASN A 115 -13.76 -11.96 33.26
N SER A 116 -13.14 -11.10 32.46
CA SER A 116 -13.58 -9.71 32.20
C SER A 116 -15.07 -9.58 31.79
N ASN A 117 -15.63 -10.58 31.11
CA ASN A 117 -17.03 -10.69 30.73
C ASN A 117 -18.01 -10.78 31.92
N GLU A 118 -17.52 -11.27 33.06
CA GLU A 118 -18.32 -11.52 34.26
C GLU A 118 -18.15 -10.44 35.33
N GLN A 119 -17.17 -9.53 35.14
CA GLN A 119 -16.83 -8.45 36.08
C GLN A 119 -17.69 -7.20 35.88
N ASN A 120 -17.92 -6.44 36.94
CA ASN A 120 -18.59 -5.14 36.88
C ASN A 120 -17.59 -4.02 36.55
N TRP A 121 -17.80 -3.34 35.44
CA TRP A 121 -16.98 -2.21 35.01
C TRP A 121 -17.44 -0.91 35.72
N ILE A 122 -16.57 0.09 35.75
CA ILE A 122 -16.87 1.41 36.31
C ILE A 122 -17.40 2.30 35.18
N ILE A 123 -18.55 2.94 35.39
CA ILE A 123 -19.20 3.76 34.36
C ILE A 123 -18.90 5.23 34.62
N HIS A 124 -18.40 5.92 33.62
CA HIS A 124 -18.21 7.36 33.58
C HIS A 124 -19.08 7.95 32.47
N VAL A 125 -19.92 8.92 32.82
CA VAL A 125 -20.80 9.62 31.86
C VAL A 125 -20.11 10.92 31.45
N ASP A 126 -20.15 11.24 30.16
CA ASP A 126 -19.61 12.49 29.65
C ASP A 126 -20.48 13.68 30.14
N GLN A 127 -19.85 14.75 30.61
CA GLN A 127 -20.57 15.91 31.17
C GLN A 127 -21.33 16.70 30.11
N GLU A 128 -20.84 16.71 28.87
CA GLU A 128 -21.40 17.50 27.78
C GLU A 128 -22.29 16.66 26.85
N ASN A 129 -22.08 15.34 26.80
CA ASN A 129 -22.83 14.44 25.91
C ASN A 129 -23.36 13.18 26.64
N PRO A 130 -24.63 13.16 27.09
CA PRO A 130 -25.21 12.00 27.77
C PRO A 130 -25.34 10.75 26.87
N ASN A 131 -25.22 10.91 25.55
CA ASN A 131 -25.17 9.80 24.60
C ASN A 131 -23.74 9.27 24.37
N ARG A 132 -22.78 9.65 25.23
CA ARG A 132 -21.41 9.16 25.26
C ARG A 132 -21.03 8.68 26.67
N VAL A 133 -20.62 7.43 26.78
CA VAL A 133 -20.33 6.78 28.07
C VAL A 133 -19.07 5.94 28.00
N ARG A 134 -18.26 5.99 29.06
CA ARG A 134 -16.98 5.29 29.19
C ARG A 134 -17.08 4.23 30.29
N PHE A 135 -16.76 2.99 29.93
CA PHE A 135 -16.62 1.87 30.85
C PHE A 135 -15.14 1.62 31.11
N VAL A 136 -14.73 1.62 32.38
CA VAL A 136 -13.34 1.39 32.80
C VAL A 136 -13.24 0.08 33.56
N TYR A 137 -12.28 -0.76 33.19
CA TYR A 137 -12.04 -2.03 33.86
C TYR A 137 -11.43 -1.78 35.26
N PRO A 138 -12.01 -2.36 36.34
CA PRO A 138 -11.67 -1.97 37.71
C PRO A 138 -10.27 -2.43 38.17
N LYS A 139 -9.74 -3.52 37.63
CA LYS A 139 -8.38 -3.98 37.98
C LYS A 139 -7.36 -3.19 37.15
N GLN A 140 -6.60 -2.34 37.84
CA GLN A 140 -5.42 -1.61 37.32
C GLN A 140 -5.67 -0.63 36.14
N ARG A 141 -6.92 -0.27 35.81
CA ARG A 141 -7.28 0.62 34.66
C ARG A 141 -6.61 0.20 33.34
N GLN A 142 -6.53 -1.11 33.10
CA GLN A 142 -5.77 -1.64 31.96
C GLN A 142 -6.58 -1.68 30.66
N ALA A 143 -7.90 -1.52 30.70
CA ALA A 143 -8.71 -1.36 29.50
C ALA A 143 -9.97 -0.55 29.74
N GLU A 144 -10.47 0.04 28.67
CA GLU A 144 -11.64 0.90 28.64
C GLU A 144 -12.39 0.72 27.32
N VAL A 145 -13.71 0.89 27.40
CA VAL A 145 -14.60 0.89 26.24
C VAL A 145 -15.48 2.12 26.29
N ILE A 146 -15.51 2.89 25.20
CA ILE A 146 -16.35 4.07 25.07
C ILE A 146 -17.44 3.75 24.06
N TYR A 147 -18.69 3.95 24.45
CA TYR A 147 -19.86 3.87 23.59
C TYR A 147 -20.40 5.27 23.33
N GLU A 148 -20.65 5.59 22.07
CA GLU A 148 -21.23 6.88 21.67
C GLU A 148 -22.32 6.64 20.62
N LEU A 149 -23.52 7.15 20.89
CA LEU A 149 -24.65 7.08 19.97
C LEU A 149 -24.83 8.44 19.28
N LEU A 150 -24.64 8.46 17.97
CA LEU A 150 -24.72 9.66 17.14
C LEU A 150 -26.15 9.92 16.63
N PRO A 151 -26.50 11.17 16.24
CA PRO A 151 -27.83 11.54 15.73
C PRO A 151 -28.32 10.74 14.51
N ASN A 152 -27.43 10.17 13.72
CA ASN A 152 -27.72 9.37 12.52
C ASN A 152 -27.90 7.88 12.80
N ASN A 153 -28.24 7.48 14.04
CA ASN A 153 -28.37 6.09 14.49
C ASN A 153 -27.07 5.27 14.31
N GLU A 154 -25.93 5.93 14.41
CA GLU A 154 -24.62 5.29 14.44
C GLU A 154 -24.16 5.06 15.87
N LEU A 155 -23.89 3.80 16.22
CA LEU A 155 -23.26 3.42 17.48
C LEU A 155 -21.76 3.24 17.25
N VAL A 156 -20.97 4.15 17.80
CA VAL A 156 -19.50 4.10 17.82
C VAL A 156 -19.04 3.38 19.09
N ILE A 157 -18.16 2.40 18.94
CA ILE A 157 -17.50 1.68 20.03
C ILE A 157 -16.00 1.86 19.89
N THR A 158 -15.36 2.46 20.89
CA THR A 158 -13.91 2.65 20.94
C THR A 158 -13.31 1.77 22.02
N TYR A 159 -12.34 0.93 21.66
CA TYR A 159 -11.61 0.09 22.60
C TYR A 159 -10.22 0.68 22.89
N ILE A 160 -9.87 0.76 24.18
CA ILE A 160 -8.59 1.27 24.65
C ILE A 160 -8.00 0.25 25.63
N ALA A 161 -6.74 -0.11 25.46
CA ALA A 161 -5.99 -0.93 26.41
C ALA A 161 -4.67 -0.22 26.75
N TYR A 162 -4.23 -0.37 27.99
CA TYR A 162 -3.04 0.26 28.54
C TYR A 162 -2.00 -0.80 28.91
N PRO A 163 -0.69 -0.50 28.73
CA PRO A 163 0.38 -1.41 29.08
C PRO A 163 0.43 -1.68 30.59
N MET A 164 0.88 -2.86 30.99
CA MET A 164 1.08 -3.20 32.40
C MET A 164 2.22 -2.39 33.02
N LYS A 165 2.10 -2.07 34.31
CA LYS A 165 3.14 -1.35 35.08
C LYS A 165 4.46 -2.12 35.19
N ASP A 166 4.44 -3.43 34.95
CA ASP A 166 5.60 -4.33 35.05
C ASP A 166 6.23 -4.67 33.69
N ASN A 167 5.82 -4.01 32.60
CA ASN A 167 6.35 -4.20 31.25
C ASN A 167 6.22 -5.63 30.68
N ARG A 168 5.33 -6.47 31.22
CA ARG A 168 5.03 -7.77 30.60
C ARG A 168 4.26 -7.60 29.28
N GLU A 169 4.61 -8.42 28.29
CA GLU A 169 3.92 -8.46 27.00
C GLU A 169 2.46 -8.89 27.19
N MET A 170 1.54 -8.23 26.48
CA MET A 170 0.11 -8.47 26.59
C MET A 170 -0.52 -8.57 25.21
N LEU A 171 -1.14 -9.72 24.92
CA LEU A 171 -1.98 -9.92 23.74
C LEU A 171 -3.36 -9.29 23.98
N VAL A 172 -3.75 -8.33 23.14
CA VAL A 172 -5.03 -7.64 23.25
C VAL A 172 -5.81 -7.85 21.96
N ASP A 173 -6.91 -8.59 22.02
CA ASP A 173 -7.89 -8.70 20.93
C ASP A 173 -9.27 -8.44 21.51
N MET A 174 -9.71 -7.19 21.43
CA MET A 174 -11.00 -6.73 21.95
C MET A 174 -12.04 -6.68 20.83
N THR A 175 -13.18 -7.31 21.06
CA THR A 175 -14.36 -7.27 20.16
C THR A 175 -15.64 -7.26 20.99
N ASN A 176 -16.75 -6.83 20.40
CA ASN A 176 -18.07 -7.09 20.93
C ASN A 176 -18.59 -8.42 20.35
N TYR A 177 -19.36 -9.18 21.14
CA TYR A 177 -19.92 -10.47 20.71
C TYR A 177 -21.45 -10.45 20.65
N VAL A 178 -22.05 -9.47 19.95
CA VAL A 178 -23.51 -9.35 19.81
C VAL A 178 -24.08 -10.32 18.80
N PHE A 179 -25.28 -10.86 19.05
CA PHE A 179 -26.07 -11.61 18.10
C PHE A 179 -27.29 -10.81 17.64
N PHE A 180 -27.37 -10.59 16.33
CA PHE A 180 -28.41 -9.79 15.70
C PHE A 180 -29.51 -10.68 15.11
N ASN A 181 -30.75 -10.25 15.32
CA ASN A 181 -31.91 -10.66 14.52
C ASN A 181 -32.71 -9.40 14.18
N LEU A 182 -32.49 -8.85 12.98
CA LEU A 182 -33.13 -7.60 12.54
C LEU A 182 -34.67 -7.66 12.47
N ARG A 183 -35.29 -8.85 12.48
CA ARG A 183 -36.76 -8.96 12.60
C ARG A 183 -37.24 -8.72 14.03
N GLY A 184 -36.39 -9.05 15.00
CA GLY A 184 -36.70 -9.11 16.43
C GLY A 184 -37.49 -10.36 16.86
N TYR A 185 -37.85 -11.23 15.91
CA TYR A 185 -38.57 -12.48 16.14
C TYR A 185 -38.31 -13.48 14.99
N GLY A 186 -38.63 -14.76 15.21
CA GLY A 186 -38.54 -15.79 14.17
C GLY A 186 -37.11 -16.18 13.77
N ASP A 187 -36.99 -16.79 12.59
CA ASP A 187 -35.70 -17.23 12.04
C ASP A 187 -35.03 -16.14 11.19
N ILE A 188 -33.77 -16.39 10.81
CA ILE A 188 -32.92 -15.48 10.02
C ILE A 188 -32.86 -15.84 8.53
N LYS A 189 -33.74 -16.72 8.03
CA LYS A 189 -33.63 -17.21 6.64
C LYS A 189 -33.82 -16.12 5.59
N THR A 190 -34.51 -15.04 5.96
CA THR A 190 -34.72 -13.87 5.10
C THR A 190 -33.61 -12.82 5.21
N HIS A 191 -32.68 -12.96 6.16
CA HIS A 191 -31.52 -12.09 6.28
C HIS A 191 -30.52 -12.34 5.16
N GLN A 192 -29.92 -11.25 4.67
CA GLN A 192 -28.84 -11.28 3.70
C GLN A 192 -27.59 -10.68 4.32
N ILE A 193 -26.47 -11.38 4.18
CA ILE A 193 -25.16 -10.91 4.65
C ILE A 193 -24.30 -10.62 3.43
N LYS A 194 -23.66 -9.44 3.44
CA LYS A 194 -22.55 -9.11 2.56
C LYS A 194 -21.31 -8.89 3.41
N VAL A 195 -20.18 -9.42 2.97
CA VAL A 195 -18.91 -9.32 3.71
C VAL A 195 -17.84 -8.80 2.77
N ASN A 196 -17.14 -7.75 3.18
CA ASN A 196 -16.02 -7.22 2.45
C ASN A 196 -14.74 -7.97 2.83
N ALA A 197 -14.56 -9.16 2.26
CA ALA A 197 -13.39 -10.00 2.49
C ALA A 197 -12.99 -10.75 1.22
N ASN A 198 -11.69 -10.98 1.05
CA ASN A 198 -11.16 -11.65 -0.14
C ASN A 198 -10.80 -13.13 0.13
N ARG A 199 -10.94 -13.56 1.39
CA ARG A 199 -10.45 -14.85 1.91
C ARG A 199 -11.36 -15.37 3.02
N VAL A 200 -11.53 -16.70 3.07
CA VAL A 200 -12.29 -17.41 4.10
C VAL A 200 -11.42 -18.50 4.73
N ALA A 201 -11.51 -18.66 6.04
CA ALA A 201 -10.90 -19.75 6.80
C ALA A 201 -11.97 -20.54 7.57
N ASN A 202 -11.85 -21.88 7.56
CA ASN A 202 -12.72 -22.78 8.34
C ASN A 202 -12.05 -23.11 9.69
N PRO A 203 -12.65 -22.75 10.84
CA PRO A 203 -12.06 -22.99 12.15
C PRO A 203 -11.85 -24.48 12.49
N LYS A 204 -12.66 -25.40 11.94
CA LYS A 204 -12.61 -26.83 12.29
C LYS A 204 -11.49 -27.61 11.58
N GLN A 205 -11.02 -27.16 10.41
CA GLN A 205 -9.90 -27.79 9.70
C GLN A 205 -8.55 -27.50 10.36
N TYR A 206 -8.49 -26.45 11.19
CA TYR A 206 -7.29 -26.01 11.91
C TYR A 206 -6.96 -26.86 13.15
N ALA A 207 -7.98 -27.36 13.85
CA ALA A 207 -7.77 -28.09 15.12
C ALA A 207 -7.10 -29.48 14.94
N ASN A 208 -7.21 -30.07 13.74
CA ASN A 208 -6.81 -31.47 13.52
C ASN A 208 -5.56 -31.65 12.65
N ASP A 209 -5.24 -30.71 11.75
CA ASP A 209 -4.19 -30.94 10.75
C ASP A 209 -2.96 -30.05 10.96
N THR A 210 -1.92 -30.68 11.51
CA THR A 210 -0.49 -30.36 11.36
C THR A 210 -0.01 -29.03 11.98
N GLY A 211 0.95 -29.12 12.90
CA GLY A 211 1.58 -28.00 13.61
C GLY A 211 2.40 -27.00 12.75
N ASP A 212 1.97 -26.70 11.53
CA ASP A 212 2.49 -25.64 10.68
C ASP A 212 1.53 -24.42 10.71
N LYS A 213 1.95 -23.37 11.40
CA LYS A 213 1.14 -22.21 11.82
C LYS A 213 0.90 -21.18 10.72
N ARG A 214 0.63 -21.59 9.47
CA ARG A 214 0.28 -20.67 8.38
C ARG A 214 -1.17 -20.86 7.97
N PHE A 215 -2.00 -19.82 8.20
CA PHE A 215 -3.40 -19.77 7.78
C PHE A 215 -3.56 -20.07 6.28
N ARG A 216 -3.97 -21.29 5.92
CA ARG A 216 -4.44 -21.60 4.56
C ARG A 216 -5.85 -21.02 4.40
N SER A 217 -5.90 -19.73 4.12
CA SER A 217 -7.12 -19.07 3.66
C SER A 217 -7.36 -19.42 2.19
N VAL A 218 -8.59 -19.82 1.86
CA VAL A 218 -8.98 -20.13 0.49
C VAL A 218 -9.69 -18.90 -0.10
N PRO A 219 -9.40 -18.50 -1.35
CA PRO A 219 -10.23 -17.55 -2.07
C PRO A 219 -11.59 -18.19 -2.32
N ILE A 220 -12.62 -17.75 -1.62
CA ILE A 220 -14.01 -18.22 -1.77
C ILE A 220 -14.89 -16.96 -1.83
N ASN A 221 -15.98 -17.01 -2.62
CA ASN A 221 -17.01 -15.98 -2.58
C ASN A 221 -17.65 -15.93 -1.18
N PRO A 222 -17.48 -14.82 -0.42
CA PRO A 222 -17.98 -14.75 0.95
C PRO A 222 -19.49 -14.97 1.07
N GLU A 223 -20.26 -14.55 0.06
CA GLU A 223 -21.71 -14.74 0.02
C GLU A 223 -22.10 -16.23 -0.14
N GLN A 224 -21.27 -17.03 -0.82
CA GLN A 224 -21.50 -18.46 -0.97
C GLN A 224 -21.17 -19.23 0.31
N ALA A 225 -20.13 -18.80 1.04
CA ALA A 225 -19.71 -19.44 2.29
C ALA A 225 -20.78 -19.28 3.40
N VAL A 226 -21.36 -18.09 3.55
CA VAL A 226 -22.39 -17.80 4.57
C VAL A 226 -23.60 -18.74 4.49
N ASN A 227 -23.95 -19.22 3.30
CA ASN A 227 -25.10 -20.11 3.09
C ASN A 227 -24.91 -21.54 3.63
N GLU A 228 -23.69 -21.95 4.01
CA GLU A 228 -23.41 -23.31 4.52
C GLU A 228 -23.68 -23.50 6.02
N THR A 229 -24.24 -22.52 6.73
CA THR A 229 -24.62 -22.63 8.17
C THR A 229 -23.47 -23.01 9.12
N LYS A 230 -22.22 -22.72 8.72
CA LYS A 230 -21.02 -22.94 9.53
C LYS A 230 -20.48 -21.60 10.03
N THR A 231 -19.74 -21.62 11.14
CA THR A 231 -18.90 -20.49 11.53
C THR A 231 -17.80 -20.30 10.50
N PHE A 232 -17.64 -19.07 10.02
CA PHE A 232 -16.57 -18.70 9.11
C PHE A 232 -15.75 -17.55 9.67
N TYR A 233 -14.45 -17.61 9.43
CA TYR A 233 -13.56 -16.49 9.67
C TYR A 233 -13.18 -15.86 8.33
N PHE A 234 -13.63 -14.63 8.12
CA PHE A 234 -13.36 -13.86 6.93
C PHE A 234 -12.18 -12.92 7.18
N ILE A 235 -11.22 -12.90 6.27
CA ILE A 235 -9.99 -12.10 6.43
C ILE A 235 -9.93 -11.07 5.31
N ASN A 236 -9.76 -9.81 5.69
CA ASN A 236 -9.48 -8.74 4.75
C ASN A 236 -8.01 -8.31 4.91
N ARG A 237 -7.22 -8.53 3.86
CA ARG A 237 -5.75 -8.32 3.89
C ARG A 237 -5.35 -6.85 3.76
N TYR A 238 -6.31 -5.94 3.60
CA TYR A 238 -6.08 -4.54 3.26
C TYR A 238 -6.70 -3.61 4.32
N GLY A 239 -5.91 -3.16 5.30
CA GLY A 239 -6.15 -1.87 5.98
C GLY A 239 -5.70 -0.75 5.03
N ILE A 240 -6.40 0.38 4.86
CA ILE A 240 -6.62 1.45 5.85
C ILE A 240 -7.88 2.26 5.47
N GLY A 241 -8.67 2.67 6.48
CA GLY A 241 -9.62 3.78 6.44
C GLY A 241 -11.10 3.38 6.49
N LYS A 242 -11.80 3.55 7.65
CA LYS A 242 -13.25 3.30 7.87
C LYS A 242 -13.87 2.33 6.86
N ASN A 243 -13.28 1.14 6.71
CA ASN A 243 -13.66 0.28 5.61
C ASN A 243 -14.93 -0.44 6.02
N PHE A 244 -15.88 -0.47 5.10
CA PHE A 244 -17.04 -1.34 5.20
C PHE A 244 -16.56 -2.77 5.46
N ILE A 245 -17.00 -3.39 6.55
CA ILE A 245 -16.62 -4.76 6.96
C ILE A 245 -17.69 -5.73 6.50
N ALA A 246 -18.94 -5.47 6.88
CA ALA A 246 -20.07 -6.32 6.55
C ALA A 246 -21.38 -5.53 6.60
N GLU A 247 -22.37 -6.00 5.85
CA GLU A 247 -23.76 -5.56 5.92
C GLU A 247 -24.63 -6.77 6.23
N LEU A 248 -25.47 -6.65 7.25
CA LEU A 248 -26.58 -7.54 7.52
C LEU A 248 -27.85 -6.78 7.16
N SER A 249 -28.66 -7.33 6.27
CA SER A 249 -29.91 -6.71 5.81
C SER A 249 -31.07 -7.69 5.92
N GLU A 250 -32.28 -7.18 6.13
CA GLU A 250 -33.49 -8.01 6.25
C GLU A 250 -34.61 -7.45 5.38
N LYS A 251 -35.17 -8.30 4.52
CA LYS A 251 -36.07 -7.87 3.44
C LYS A 251 -37.46 -7.44 3.90
N GLU A 252 -38.04 -8.11 4.89
CA GLU A 252 -39.43 -7.85 5.30
C GLU A 252 -39.58 -6.57 6.13
N THR A 253 -38.56 -6.26 6.92
CA THR A 253 -38.45 -5.08 7.78
C THR A 253 -37.72 -3.93 7.11
N GLY A 254 -36.91 -4.22 6.08
CA GLY A 254 -36.12 -3.24 5.35
C GLY A 254 -34.99 -2.61 6.17
N ILE A 255 -34.53 -3.27 7.24
CA ILE A 255 -33.44 -2.76 8.08
C ILE A 255 -32.10 -3.20 7.51
N HIS A 256 -31.15 -2.27 7.47
CA HIS A 256 -29.76 -2.54 7.14
C HIS A 256 -28.86 -2.20 8.33
N LEU A 257 -28.07 -3.16 8.78
CA LEU A 257 -26.98 -2.99 9.73
C LEU A 257 -25.66 -3.05 8.96
N ARG A 258 -24.98 -1.92 8.87
CA ARG A 258 -23.64 -1.82 8.26
C ARG A 258 -22.59 -1.66 9.34
N ILE A 259 -21.53 -2.43 9.23
CA ILE A 259 -20.44 -2.46 10.20
C ILE A 259 -19.19 -1.91 9.52
N PHE A 260 -18.57 -0.92 10.15
CA PHE A 260 -17.31 -0.32 9.69
C PHE A 260 -16.29 -0.40 10.81
N GLY A 261 -15.02 -0.59 10.45
CA GLY A 261 -13.96 -0.66 11.45
C GLY A 261 -12.58 -0.77 10.82
N ASP A 262 -11.57 -0.79 11.69
CA ASP A 262 -10.16 -0.92 11.36
C ASP A 262 -9.62 -2.35 11.60
N GLN A 263 -10.49 -3.28 12.00
CA GLN A 263 -10.13 -4.68 12.21
C GLN A 263 -9.83 -5.42 10.89
N ALA A 264 -8.79 -6.25 10.91
CA ALA A 264 -8.28 -6.97 9.74
C ALA A 264 -9.06 -8.27 9.39
N GLY A 265 -10.00 -8.69 10.22
CA GLY A 265 -10.87 -9.83 9.95
C GLY A 265 -12.21 -9.73 10.66
N VAL A 266 -13.13 -10.63 10.31
CA VAL A 266 -14.46 -10.70 10.90
C VAL A 266 -14.90 -12.16 11.05
N TYR A 267 -15.31 -12.54 12.26
CA TYR A 267 -16.00 -13.79 12.51
C TYR A 267 -17.48 -13.60 12.22
N ILE A 268 -18.06 -14.54 11.48
CA ILE A 268 -19.50 -14.63 11.30
C ILE A 268 -19.96 -15.97 11.85
N ASP A 269 -20.78 -15.90 12.88
CA ASP A 269 -21.33 -17.04 13.59
C ASP A 269 -22.85 -17.05 13.42
N PRO A 270 -23.39 -17.86 12.48
CA PRO A 270 -24.81 -18.15 12.48
C PRO A 270 -25.10 -19.11 13.64
N LEU A 271 -25.79 -18.64 14.67
CA LEU A 271 -26.32 -19.51 15.71
C LEU A 271 -27.63 -20.11 15.20
N MET A 272 -27.58 -21.38 14.82
CA MET A 272 -28.78 -22.17 14.51
C MET A 272 -29.07 -23.08 15.69
N GLU A 273 -30.30 -23.02 16.18
CA GLU A 273 -30.90 -23.84 17.24
C GLU A 273 -30.70 -23.36 18.68
N PHE A 274 -31.69 -22.60 19.16
CA PHE A 274 -32.36 -22.95 20.42
C PHE A 274 -33.88 -22.88 20.20
N ALA A 275 -34.55 -23.98 20.53
CA ALA A 275 -36.01 -24.10 20.54
C ALA A 275 -36.55 -23.56 21.87
N GLU A 276 -37.19 -22.39 21.86
CA GLU A 276 -37.96 -21.92 23.01
C GLU A 276 -39.39 -22.47 22.89
N GLN A 277 -39.82 -23.27 23.87
CA GLN A 277 -41.23 -23.66 23.99
C GLN A 277 -41.98 -22.54 24.73
N ILE A 278 -42.71 -21.72 23.98
CA ILE A 278 -43.69 -20.79 24.55
C ILE A 278 -45.06 -21.26 24.08
N ASN A 279 -45.92 -21.66 25.03
CA ASN A 279 -47.29 -22.13 24.80
C ASN A 279 -47.43 -23.27 23.77
N GLY A 280 -46.55 -24.28 23.82
CA GLY A 280 -46.63 -25.45 22.93
C GLY A 280 -46.18 -25.21 21.49
N THR A 281 -45.71 -24.00 21.18
CA THR A 281 -45.10 -23.66 19.89
C THR A 281 -43.58 -23.58 20.04
N THR A 282 -42.86 -24.36 19.25
CA THR A 282 -41.40 -24.34 19.18
C THR A 282 -40.96 -23.14 18.36
N PHE A 283 -40.44 -22.09 19.00
CA PHE A 283 -39.80 -20.99 18.28
C PHE A 283 -38.32 -21.29 18.13
N ILE A 284 -37.88 -21.54 16.90
CA ILE A 284 -36.45 -21.57 16.56
C ILE A 284 -36.01 -20.11 16.44
N ARG A 285 -35.31 -19.59 17.45
CA ARG A 285 -34.68 -18.27 17.34
C ARG A 285 -33.28 -18.45 16.77
N ASN A 286 -33.11 -18.05 15.51
CA ASN A 286 -31.79 -17.97 14.90
C ASN A 286 -31.25 -16.55 15.02
N SER A 287 -29.93 -16.40 15.03
CA SER A 287 -29.25 -15.10 15.01
C SER A 287 -27.89 -15.17 14.36
N ILE A 288 -27.38 -13.99 13.99
CA ILE A 288 -26.08 -13.84 13.35
C ILE A 288 -25.22 -12.95 14.24
N SER A 289 -24.06 -13.46 14.68
CA SER A 289 -23.02 -12.61 15.24
C SER A 289 -22.04 -12.20 14.17
N ILE A 290 -21.68 -10.92 14.13
CA ILE A 290 -20.62 -10.37 13.30
C ILE A 290 -19.59 -9.74 14.25
N ARG A 291 -18.39 -10.33 14.29
CA ARG A 291 -17.33 -9.95 15.22
C ARG A 291 -16.05 -9.54 14.50
N PRO A 292 -15.82 -8.24 14.31
CA PRO A 292 -14.55 -7.77 13.79
C PRO A 292 -13.40 -8.05 14.76
N ARG A 293 -12.30 -8.62 14.27
CA ARG A 293 -11.12 -9.00 15.06
C ARG A 293 -9.82 -8.57 14.40
N GLN A 294 -8.78 -8.38 15.20
CA GLN A 294 -7.44 -8.25 14.64
C GLN A 294 -7.02 -9.58 13.99
N SER A 295 -6.29 -9.52 12.88
CA SER A 295 -5.88 -10.73 12.15
C SER A 295 -4.94 -11.55 13.01
N PRO A 296 -5.13 -12.88 13.12
CA PRO A 296 -4.20 -13.74 13.85
C PRO A 296 -2.82 -13.84 13.18
N ILE A 297 -2.69 -13.41 11.93
CA ILE A 297 -1.38 -13.25 11.24
C ILE A 297 -0.56 -12.12 11.90
N HIS A 298 -1.21 -11.12 12.50
CA HIS A 298 -0.56 -9.97 13.13
C HIS A 298 -0.54 -10.02 14.67
N GLN A 299 -1.12 -11.06 15.28
CA GLN A 299 -1.13 -11.23 16.75
C GLN A 299 0.27 -11.49 17.35
N TYR A 300 1.24 -11.93 16.54
CA TYR A 300 2.63 -12.16 16.98
C TYR A 300 3.52 -10.90 16.97
N ASP A 301 3.03 -9.76 16.44
CA ASP A 301 3.86 -8.56 16.22
C ASP A 301 3.54 -7.36 17.11
N ILE A 302 2.58 -7.47 18.05
CA ILE A 302 2.43 -6.44 19.09
C ILE A 302 3.40 -6.74 20.25
N ARG A 303 4.70 -6.57 19.98
CA ARG A 303 5.71 -6.46 21.03
C ARG A 303 5.71 -5.02 21.56
N MET A 304 5.22 -4.80 22.77
CA MET A 304 5.52 -3.57 23.52
C MET A 304 6.72 -3.85 24.42
N PRO A 305 7.82 -3.11 24.25
CA PRO A 305 8.00 -1.95 25.13
C PRO A 305 8.71 -0.78 24.42
N LEU A 306 8.13 0.42 24.44
CA LEU A 306 8.83 1.63 24.01
C LEU A 306 8.46 2.80 24.93
N SER A 307 9.49 3.48 25.44
CA SER A 307 9.39 4.66 26.32
C SER A 307 8.56 5.79 25.68
N PRO A 308 8.02 6.74 26.47
CA PRO A 308 7.23 7.86 25.95
C PRO A 308 7.91 8.66 24.82
N GLU A 309 9.25 8.79 24.88
CA GLU A 309 10.05 9.43 23.82
C GLU A 309 10.10 8.61 22.52
N LYS A 310 10.15 7.27 22.62
CA LYS A 310 10.04 6.39 21.45
C LYS A 310 8.59 6.22 20.96
N LEU A 311 7.60 6.45 21.82
CA LEU A 311 6.18 6.52 21.44
C LEU A 311 5.87 7.78 20.63
N ALA A 312 6.57 8.89 20.89
CA ALA A 312 6.55 10.07 20.04
C ALA A 312 7.15 9.75 18.66
N ALA A 313 8.29 9.04 18.60
CA ALA A 313 8.86 8.55 17.35
C ALA A 313 7.98 7.52 16.62
N TRP A 314 7.18 6.73 17.34
CA TRP A 314 6.21 5.77 16.78
C TRP A 314 4.88 6.40 16.35
N LYS A 315 4.52 7.57 16.89
CA LYS A 315 3.38 8.35 16.39
C LYS A 315 3.63 8.89 14.98
N ASP A 316 4.89 9.15 14.61
CA ASP A 316 5.27 9.51 13.24
C ASP A 316 5.22 8.32 12.26
N LEU A 317 5.36 7.09 12.76
CA LEU A 317 5.39 5.86 11.95
C LEU A 317 3.99 5.33 11.56
N ARG A 318 2.92 5.94 12.08
CA ARG A 318 1.53 5.70 11.65
C ARG A 318 1.03 6.71 10.62
N GLY A 319 1.90 7.10 9.69
CA GLY A 319 1.46 7.72 8.44
C GLY A 319 1.58 9.24 8.35
N ASN A 320 2.53 9.87 9.03
CA ASN A 320 3.07 11.15 8.56
C ASN A 320 4.26 10.88 7.63
N PHE A 321 4.03 10.18 6.51
CA PHE A 321 5.00 10.22 5.43
C PHE A 321 4.99 11.65 4.90
N SER A 322 6.15 12.30 4.89
CA SER A 322 6.24 13.64 4.33
C SER A 322 5.79 13.58 2.87
N MET A 323 4.74 14.33 2.54
CA MET A 323 4.19 14.38 1.17
C MET A 323 5.27 14.86 0.18
N ASN A 324 6.22 15.64 0.68
CA ASN A 324 7.43 16.06 -0.03
C ASN A 324 8.64 15.75 0.87
N PRO A 325 9.17 14.51 0.85
CA PRO A 325 10.26 14.13 1.72
C PRO A 325 11.51 14.91 1.38
N THR A 326 12.25 15.30 2.41
CA THR A 326 13.55 15.93 2.30
C THR A 326 14.67 14.88 2.31
N TYR A 327 15.89 15.31 1.99
CA TYR A 327 17.07 14.45 2.14
C TYR A 327 17.32 14.00 3.58
N VAL A 328 16.92 14.82 4.57
CA VAL A 328 17.00 14.45 5.99
C VAL A 328 16.02 13.32 6.29
N ASP A 329 14.79 13.40 5.76
CA ASP A 329 13.78 12.34 5.91
C ASP A 329 14.22 11.05 5.25
N LEU A 330 14.84 11.15 4.06
CA LEU A 330 15.40 10.01 3.35
C LEU A 330 16.51 9.34 4.17
N VAL A 331 17.53 10.08 4.60
CA VAL A 331 18.67 9.52 5.33
C VAL A 331 18.23 8.95 6.68
N THR A 332 17.39 9.67 7.43
CA THR A 332 16.92 9.24 8.76
C THR A 332 16.00 8.02 8.64
N GLY A 333 15.07 8.05 7.67
CA GLY A 333 14.16 6.94 7.40
C GLY A 333 14.90 5.68 6.95
N LEU A 334 15.91 5.82 6.09
CA LEU A 334 16.76 4.71 5.66
C LEU A 334 17.59 4.16 6.81
N TRP A 335 18.19 5.01 7.63
CA TRP A 335 18.95 4.56 8.79
C TRP A 335 18.11 3.67 9.70
N ASN A 336 16.90 4.11 10.04
CA ASN A 336 15.97 3.35 10.87
C ASN A 336 15.54 2.05 10.19
N THR A 337 15.22 2.13 8.89
CA THR A 337 14.78 0.97 8.11
C THR A 337 15.88 -0.07 7.97
N MET A 338 17.12 0.35 7.71
CA MET A 338 18.27 -0.54 7.59
C MET A 338 18.65 -1.14 8.95
N ALA A 339 18.61 -0.36 10.03
CA ALA A 339 18.86 -0.85 11.38
C ALA A 339 17.84 -1.92 11.80
N TRP A 340 16.57 -1.73 11.44
CA TRP A 340 15.53 -2.73 11.65
C TRP A 340 15.70 -3.94 10.73
N TYR A 341 15.86 -3.71 9.42
CA TYR A 341 15.93 -4.77 8.41
C TYR A 341 17.12 -5.70 8.65
N TYR A 342 18.30 -5.17 9.00
CA TYR A 342 19.50 -5.97 9.30
C TYR A 342 19.62 -6.42 10.76
N ALA A 343 18.60 -6.21 11.59
CA ALA A 343 18.63 -6.68 12.96
C ALA A 343 18.66 -8.23 13.02
N PRO A 344 19.36 -8.84 13.99
CA PRO A 344 19.56 -10.29 14.02
C PRO A 344 18.28 -11.11 13.93
N HIS A 345 17.19 -10.63 14.53
CA HIS A 345 15.90 -11.32 14.54
C HIS A 345 15.30 -11.51 13.14
N MET A 346 15.59 -10.62 12.19
CA MET A 346 15.08 -10.65 10.81
C MET A 346 15.76 -11.73 9.95
N TRP A 347 17.02 -12.07 10.26
CA TRP A 347 17.86 -12.95 9.43
C TRP A 347 18.19 -14.29 10.07
N THR A 348 17.62 -14.60 11.24
CA THR A 348 17.91 -15.84 11.99
C THR A 348 17.74 -17.12 11.16
N ASN A 349 16.80 -17.13 10.21
CA ASN A 349 16.49 -18.26 9.34
C ASN A 349 16.94 -18.08 7.88
N TYR A 350 17.65 -17.00 7.56
CA TYR A 350 18.07 -16.71 6.19
C TYR A 350 19.44 -17.32 5.91
N THR A 351 19.50 -18.24 4.94
CA THR A 351 20.75 -18.88 4.52
C THR A 351 21.06 -18.54 3.07
N PHE A 352 22.12 -17.77 2.84
CA PHE A 352 22.59 -17.49 1.49
C PHE A 352 23.41 -18.68 0.95
N PRO A 353 23.20 -19.14 -0.31
CA PRO A 353 22.34 -18.57 -1.35
C PRO A 353 20.90 -19.11 -1.40
N GLN A 354 20.56 -20.14 -0.63
CA GLN A 354 19.29 -20.85 -0.78
C GLN A 354 18.06 -19.95 -0.54
N SER A 355 18.02 -19.19 0.56
CA SER A 355 16.92 -18.27 0.84
C SER A 355 16.75 -17.18 -0.22
N PHE A 356 17.85 -16.76 -0.87
CA PHE A 356 17.78 -15.81 -1.99
C PHE A 356 17.13 -16.45 -3.23
N VAL A 357 17.47 -17.70 -3.52
CA VAL A 357 16.84 -18.47 -4.61
C VAL A 357 15.37 -18.74 -4.30
N ASP A 358 15.03 -19.03 -3.05
CA ASP A 358 13.64 -19.22 -2.61
C ASP A 358 12.83 -17.92 -2.75
N ASP A 359 13.39 -16.78 -2.31
CA ASP A 359 12.76 -15.47 -2.50
C ASP A 359 12.54 -15.15 -3.98
N PHE A 360 13.54 -15.44 -4.81
CA PHE A 360 13.46 -15.26 -6.25
C PHE A 360 12.32 -16.12 -6.81
N THR A 361 12.34 -17.43 -6.59
CA THR A 361 11.33 -18.35 -7.12
C THR A 361 9.90 -18.07 -6.63
N GLN A 362 9.73 -17.65 -5.38
CA GLN A 362 8.41 -17.35 -4.81
C GLN A 362 7.79 -16.04 -5.32
N HIS A 363 8.63 -15.05 -5.65
CA HIS A 363 8.17 -13.71 -6.04
C HIS A 363 8.37 -13.42 -7.53
N PHE A 364 8.80 -14.43 -8.30
CA PHE A 364 9.04 -14.32 -9.73
C PHE A 364 7.78 -14.62 -10.53
N TYR A 365 7.11 -13.56 -10.99
CA TYR A 365 5.91 -13.66 -11.83
C TYR A 365 6.22 -13.19 -13.26
N PHE A 366 7.01 -13.97 -13.99
CA PHE A 366 7.34 -13.68 -15.39
C PHE A 366 7.00 -14.86 -16.30
N PRO A 367 5.98 -14.75 -17.16
CA PRO A 367 5.69 -15.80 -18.15
C PRO A 367 6.79 -15.86 -19.22
N LEU A 368 7.38 -17.03 -19.46
CA LEU A 368 8.51 -17.19 -20.40
C LEU A 368 8.20 -16.73 -21.84
N HIS A 369 6.94 -16.88 -22.28
CA HIS A 369 6.52 -16.41 -23.60
C HIS A 369 6.57 -14.88 -23.73
N GLU A 370 6.66 -14.12 -22.63
CA GLU A 370 6.84 -12.67 -22.71
C GLU A 370 8.26 -12.27 -23.14
N ILE A 371 9.24 -13.15 -22.93
CA ILE A 371 10.62 -12.95 -23.43
C ILE A 371 10.62 -12.87 -24.95
N THR A 372 9.81 -13.70 -25.64
CA THR A 372 9.75 -13.67 -27.10
C THR A 372 9.21 -12.35 -27.62
N TYR A 373 8.23 -11.74 -26.93
CA TYR A 373 7.75 -10.41 -27.30
C TYR A 373 8.84 -9.33 -27.16
N ILE A 374 9.61 -9.36 -26.08
CA ILE A 374 10.71 -8.40 -25.87
C ILE A 374 11.76 -8.55 -26.98
N ILE A 375 12.11 -9.78 -27.36
CA ILE A 375 13.05 -10.05 -28.45
C ILE A 375 12.50 -9.51 -29.79
N TYR A 376 11.23 -9.77 -30.11
CA TYR A 376 10.61 -9.24 -31.32
C TYR A 376 10.59 -7.71 -31.34
N VAL A 377 10.29 -7.07 -30.21
CA VAL A 377 10.34 -5.61 -30.07
C VAL A 377 11.77 -5.08 -30.28
N ALA A 378 12.79 -5.73 -29.71
CA ALA A 378 14.18 -5.33 -29.89
C ALA A 378 14.65 -5.45 -31.36
N ILE A 379 14.29 -6.53 -32.04
CA ILE A 379 14.56 -6.71 -33.48
C ILE A 379 13.85 -5.62 -34.28
N PHE A 380 12.56 -5.38 -33.99
CA PHE A 380 11.78 -4.33 -34.66
C PHE A 380 12.40 -2.94 -34.47
N ILE A 381 12.80 -2.57 -33.25
CA ILE A 381 13.48 -1.31 -32.96
C ILE A 381 14.80 -1.21 -33.73
N THR A 382 15.56 -2.30 -33.85
CA THR A 382 16.82 -2.32 -34.61
C THR A 382 16.60 -2.08 -36.10
N LEU A 383 15.60 -2.73 -36.68
CA LEU A 383 15.22 -2.53 -38.09
C LEU A 383 14.70 -1.10 -38.32
N LEU A 384 13.87 -0.59 -37.40
CA LEU A 384 13.35 0.76 -37.47
C LEU A 384 14.46 1.79 -37.36
N ARG A 385 15.47 1.56 -36.52
CA ARG A 385 16.69 2.40 -36.45
C ARG A 385 17.42 2.42 -37.79
N SER A 386 17.67 1.24 -38.37
CA SER A 386 18.40 1.12 -39.64
C SER A 386 17.68 1.84 -40.79
N ALA A 387 16.34 1.73 -40.82
CA ALA A 387 15.50 2.46 -41.76
C ALA A 387 15.54 3.97 -41.51
N PHE A 388 15.39 4.41 -40.26
CA PHE A 388 15.46 5.83 -39.87
C PHE A 388 16.81 6.45 -40.26
N GLU A 389 17.92 5.78 -39.98
CA GLU A 389 19.24 6.23 -40.38
C GLU A 389 19.36 6.35 -41.91
N SER A 390 18.90 5.34 -42.65
CA SER A 390 19.08 5.26 -44.09
C SER A 390 18.21 6.23 -44.87
N TYR A 391 16.94 6.37 -44.47
CA TYR A 391 15.94 7.14 -45.21
C TYR A 391 15.76 8.56 -44.68
N ILE A 392 16.11 8.84 -43.43
CA ILE A 392 15.90 10.17 -42.82
C ILE A 392 17.24 10.82 -42.49
N CYS A 393 18.09 10.18 -41.68
CA CYS A 393 19.34 10.83 -41.22
C CYS A 393 20.35 11.04 -42.36
N LYS A 394 20.67 10.01 -43.15
CA LYS A 394 21.69 10.10 -44.22
C LYS A 394 21.36 11.19 -45.26
N PRO A 395 20.13 11.28 -45.79
CA PRO A 395 19.75 12.39 -46.65
C PRO A 395 19.88 13.76 -45.97
N LEU A 396 19.42 13.86 -44.72
CA LEU A 396 19.44 15.11 -43.95
C LEU A 396 20.85 15.61 -43.68
N VAL A 397 21.76 14.77 -43.19
CA VAL A 397 23.14 15.17 -42.87
C VAL A 397 23.96 15.50 -44.11
N ASN A 398 23.61 14.90 -45.26
CA ASN A 398 24.22 15.25 -46.55
C ASN A 398 23.69 16.58 -47.07
N TRP A 399 22.38 16.83 -46.96
CA TRP A 399 21.77 18.10 -47.34
C TRP A 399 22.28 19.27 -46.49
N LEU A 400 22.46 19.05 -45.19
CA LEU A 400 23.05 20.02 -44.25
C LEU A 400 24.58 20.15 -44.36
N ALA A 401 25.22 19.29 -45.16
CA ALA A 401 26.66 19.26 -45.39
C ALA A 401 27.48 19.29 -44.09
N LEU A 402 27.13 18.42 -43.14
CA LEU A 402 27.86 18.26 -41.88
C LEU A 402 29.27 17.73 -42.09
N THR A 403 30.17 17.93 -41.12
CA THR A 403 31.52 17.36 -41.14
C THR A 403 31.48 15.83 -41.16
N LYS A 404 32.56 15.18 -41.63
CA LYS A 404 32.64 13.72 -41.72
C LYS A 404 32.38 13.03 -40.37
N LEU A 405 32.94 13.58 -39.29
CA LEU A 405 32.75 13.07 -37.93
C LEU A 405 31.29 13.26 -37.46
N ASN A 406 30.70 14.43 -37.67
CA ASN A 406 29.31 14.71 -37.27
C ASN A 406 28.32 13.85 -38.04
N LYS A 407 28.59 13.52 -39.33
CA LYS A 407 27.76 12.59 -40.11
C LYS A 407 27.70 11.19 -39.50
N LEU A 408 28.76 10.73 -38.83
CA LEU A 408 28.79 9.42 -38.16
C LEU A 408 28.05 9.45 -36.82
N LYS A 409 28.16 10.53 -36.04
CA LYS A 409 27.57 10.65 -34.71
C LYS A 409 26.09 11.04 -34.72
N PHE A 410 25.66 11.85 -35.70
CA PHE A 410 24.31 12.41 -35.76
C PHE A 410 23.18 11.36 -35.75
N PRO A 411 23.23 10.26 -36.52
CA PRO A 411 22.12 9.30 -36.56
C PRO A 411 21.85 8.61 -35.22
N GLU A 412 22.91 8.31 -34.46
CA GLU A 412 22.81 7.72 -33.12
C GLU A 412 22.03 8.64 -32.18
N SER A 413 22.43 9.92 -32.11
CA SER A 413 21.77 10.91 -31.27
C SER A 413 20.34 11.21 -31.71
N ALA A 414 20.08 11.28 -33.02
CA ALA A 414 18.75 11.50 -33.56
C ALA A 414 17.79 10.36 -33.18
N TRP A 415 18.26 9.11 -33.28
CA TRP A 415 17.48 7.94 -32.93
C TRP A 415 17.15 7.88 -31.42
N LYS A 416 18.15 8.10 -30.57
CA LYS A 416 17.97 8.12 -29.11
C LYS A 416 17.02 9.25 -28.70
N CYS A 417 17.22 10.46 -29.22
CA CYS A 417 16.34 11.61 -28.96
C CYS A 417 14.87 11.31 -29.32
N LEU A 418 14.63 10.72 -30.50
CA LEU A 418 13.29 10.38 -30.97
C LEU A 418 12.61 9.37 -30.04
N LEU A 419 13.27 8.25 -29.75
CA LEU A 419 12.68 7.20 -28.92
C LEU A 419 12.44 7.65 -27.49
N TYR A 420 13.40 8.32 -26.85
CA TYR A 420 13.20 8.87 -25.51
C TYR A 420 12.04 9.86 -25.47
N THR A 421 11.88 10.70 -26.51
CA THR A 421 10.75 11.63 -26.58
C THR A 421 9.41 10.88 -26.65
N ILE A 422 9.31 9.84 -27.46
CA ILE A 422 8.09 9.03 -27.59
C ILE A 422 7.77 8.28 -26.28
N THR A 423 8.75 7.58 -25.72
CA THR A 423 8.55 6.79 -24.50
C THR A 423 8.27 7.68 -23.31
N TRP A 424 9.01 8.78 -23.13
CA TRP A 424 8.77 9.72 -22.05
C TRP A 424 7.39 10.40 -22.16
N SER A 425 6.95 10.79 -23.36
CA SER A 425 5.60 11.34 -23.57
C SER A 425 4.51 10.34 -23.18
N TYR A 426 4.70 9.06 -23.51
CA TYR A 426 3.79 8.00 -23.07
C TYR A 426 3.82 7.81 -21.54
N CYS A 427 5.01 7.89 -20.92
CA CYS A 427 5.20 7.88 -19.47
C CYS A 427 4.43 9.03 -18.79
N VAL A 428 4.52 10.25 -19.33
CA VAL A 428 3.76 11.42 -18.86
C VAL A 428 2.26 11.18 -18.98
N TYR A 429 1.79 10.65 -20.11
CA TYR A 429 0.38 10.31 -20.28
C TYR A 429 -0.10 9.34 -19.19
N LEU A 430 0.67 8.28 -18.90
CA LEU A 430 0.34 7.33 -17.84
C LEU A 430 0.31 8.00 -16.46
N LEU A 431 1.33 8.80 -16.11
CA LEU A 431 1.47 9.43 -14.79
C LEU A 431 0.59 10.67 -14.56
N THR A 432 -0.08 11.19 -15.59
CA THR A 432 -0.96 12.37 -15.46
C THR A 432 -2.42 12.07 -15.77
N ARG A 433 -2.71 11.10 -16.63
CA ARG A 433 -4.09 10.77 -17.07
C ARG A 433 -4.61 9.45 -16.54
N ARG A 434 -3.74 8.50 -16.16
CA ARG A 434 -4.14 7.16 -15.71
C ARG A 434 -3.84 6.92 -14.24
N TYR A 435 -2.67 7.35 -13.77
CA TYR A 435 -2.14 7.00 -12.46
C TYR A 435 -1.51 8.21 -11.76
N ASN A 436 -1.73 8.36 -10.45
CA ASN A 436 -1.22 9.51 -9.67
C ASN A 436 0.08 9.20 -8.88
N TYR A 437 0.86 8.19 -9.29
CA TYR A 437 2.04 7.73 -8.53
C TYR A 437 3.13 8.79 -8.34
N PHE A 438 3.21 9.77 -9.26
CA PHE A 438 4.20 10.85 -9.14
C PHE A 438 3.83 11.85 -8.05
N HIS A 439 2.54 12.16 -7.87
CA HIS A 439 2.08 13.12 -6.86
C HIS A 439 2.02 12.49 -5.46
N GLU A 440 1.74 11.19 -5.39
CA GLU A 440 1.61 10.48 -4.12
C GLU A 440 2.47 9.19 -4.10
N PRO A 441 3.81 9.31 -4.03
CA PRO A 441 4.73 8.17 -4.13
C PRO A 441 4.60 7.16 -2.99
N TYR A 442 4.00 7.56 -1.86
CA TYR A 442 3.75 6.69 -0.71
C TYR A 442 2.61 5.68 -0.96
N LEU A 443 1.71 5.95 -1.92
CA LEU A 443 0.60 5.06 -2.29
C LEU A 443 1.02 3.92 -3.22
N ILE A 444 2.27 3.93 -3.71
CA ILE A 444 2.80 2.91 -4.64
C ILE A 444 2.67 1.49 -4.07
N TRP A 445 2.66 1.36 -2.76
CA TRP A 445 2.64 0.09 -2.03
C TRP A 445 1.25 -0.33 -1.53
N ASP A 446 0.21 0.48 -1.70
CA ASP A 446 -1.08 0.27 -1.01
C ASP A 446 -1.85 -0.93 -1.58
N ASP A 447 -1.91 -1.03 -2.89
CA ASP A 447 -2.49 -2.15 -3.65
C ASP A 447 -1.42 -3.16 -4.12
N TRP A 448 -0.16 -2.99 -3.73
CA TRP A 448 0.89 -3.92 -4.09
C TRP A 448 0.65 -5.29 -3.43
N GLY A 449 0.77 -6.35 -4.22
CA GLY A 449 0.73 -7.73 -3.73
C GLY A 449 1.47 -8.67 -4.66
N ALA A 450 2.08 -9.71 -4.09
CA ALA A 450 2.76 -10.75 -4.86
C ALA A 450 1.80 -11.32 -5.93
N GLY A 451 2.26 -11.32 -7.19
CA GLY A 451 1.51 -11.86 -8.31
C GLY A 451 0.38 -10.97 -8.86
N MET A 452 0.20 -9.74 -8.36
CA MET A 452 -0.80 -8.82 -8.92
C MET A 452 -0.61 -8.63 -10.44
N PRO A 453 -1.70 -8.47 -11.22
CA PRO A 453 -1.58 -8.24 -12.65
C PRO A 453 -0.91 -6.89 -12.92
N VAL A 454 -0.03 -6.84 -13.93
CA VAL A 454 0.49 -5.57 -14.45
C VAL A 454 -0.53 -5.04 -15.47
N PRO A 455 -1.02 -3.79 -15.31
CA PRO A 455 -1.89 -3.17 -16.29
C PRO A 455 -1.30 -3.20 -17.71
N VAL A 456 -2.13 -3.45 -18.72
CA VAL A 456 -1.69 -3.66 -20.11
C VAL A 456 -0.95 -2.43 -20.66
N ASP A 457 -1.41 -1.24 -20.31
CA ASP A 457 -0.80 0.04 -20.70
C ASP A 457 0.63 0.21 -20.14
N ILE A 458 0.85 -0.17 -18.88
CA ILE A 458 2.18 -0.22 -18.26
C ILE A 458 3.02 -1.34 -18.88
N LYS A 459 2.42 -2.51 -19.15
CA LYS A 459 3.11 -3.65 -19.77
C LYS A 459 3.68 -3.28 -21.14
N ILE A 460 2.93 -2.56 -21.97
CA ILE A 460 3.42 -2.04 -23.26
C ILE A 460 4.66 -1.15 -23.05
N MET A 461 4.61 -0.23 -22.09
CA MET A 461 5.76 0.62 -21.76
C MET A 461 7.00 -0.21 -21.40
N TYR A 462 6.83 -1.22 -20.55
CA TYR A 462 7.92 -2.10 -20.13
C TYR A 462 8.52 -2.90 -21.28
N PHE A 463 7.70 -3.42 -22.19
CA PHE A 463 8.20 -4.21 -23.32
C PHE A 463 8.94 -3.34 -24.33
N VAL A 464 8.44 -2.14 -24.61
CA VAL A 464 9.12 -1.16 -25.47
C VAL A 464 10.46 -0.75 -24.85
N GLN A 465 10.47 -0.40 -23.57
CA GLN A 465 11.70 0.00 -22.88
C GLN A 465 12.71 -1.14 -22.79
N CYS A 466 12.30 -2.34 -22.38
CA CYS A 466 13.20 -3.48 -22.31
C CYS A 466 13.77 -3.85 -23.69
N GLY A 467 12.93 -3.82 -24.74
CA GLY A 467 13.37 -4.03 -26.12
C GLY A 467 14.34 -2.94 -26.60
N PHE A 468 14.12 -1.68 -26.21
CA PHE A 468 15.03 -0.58 -26.51
C PHE A 468 16.38 -0.71 -25.81
N TYR A 469 16.41 -1.10 -24.53
CA TYR A 469 17.67 -1.35 -23.82
C TYR A 469 18.42 -2.56 -24.39
N LEU A 470 17.71 -3.62 -24.79
CA LEU A 470 18.32 -4.76 -25.47
C LEU A 470 18.92 -4.35 -26.83
N HIS A 471 18.19 -3.55 -27.61
CA HIS A 471 18.72 -2.91 -28.81
C HIS A 471 19.94 -2.02 -28.49
N SER A 472 19.90 -1.25 -27.41
CA SER A 472 20.99 -0.35 -27.03
C SER A 472 22.27 -1.10 -26.66
N VAL A 473 22.18 -2.28 -26.05
CA VAL A 473 23.34 -3.17 -25.85
C VAL A 473 23.92 -3.61 -27.20
N TYR A 474 23.08 -4.12 -28.11
CA TYR A 474 23.51 -4.52 -29.45
C TYR A 474 24.15 -3.34 -30.21
N ALA A 475 23.51 -2.19 -30.18
CA ALA A 475 23.99 -0.98 -30.83
C ALA A 475 25.33 -0.52 -30.23
N THR A 476 25.46 -0.48 -28.91
CA THR A 476 26.72 -0.12 -28.24
C THR A 476 27.87 -1.04 -28.68
N LEU A 477 27.62 -2.33 -28.90
CA LEU A 477 28.64 -3.31 -29.27
C LEU A 477 29.01 -3.27 -30.77
N TYR A 478 28.07 -2.96 -31.66
CA TYR A 478 28.21 -3.20 -33.10
C TYR A 478 27.84 -2.02 -34.02
N MET A 479 27.12 -1.01 -33.55
CA MET A 479 26.62 0.11 -34.37
C MET A 479 27.15 1.48 -33.93
N ASP A 480 27.21 1.74 -32.62
CA ASP A 480 27.51 3.05 -32.05
C ASP A 480 29.02 3.31 -32.05
N TYR A 481 29.39 4.59 -32.08
CA TYR A 481 30.78 5.00 -32.02
C TYR A 481 31.35 4.78 -30.62
N LYS A 482 32.53 4.15 -30.52
CA LYS A 482 33.14 3.77 -29.23
C LYS A 482 33.72 4.99 -28.51
N ARG A 483 33.20 5.30 -27.32
CA ARG A 483 33.65 6.40 -26.45
C ARG A 483 34.44 5.88 -25.23
N ARG A 484 35.12 6.76 -24.50
CA ARG A 484 35.90 6.37 -23.31
C ARG A 484 35.05 5.79 -22.16
N ASP A 485 33.77 6.12 -22.09
CA ASP A 485 32.82 5.61 -21.11
C ASP A 485 32.13 4.29 -21.54
N PHE A 486 32.62 3.63 -22.59
CA PHE A 486 32.05 2.39 -23.15
C PHE A 486 31.68 1.34 -22.10
N TYR A 487 32.60 0.98 -21.21
CA TYR A 487 32.35 -0.07 -20.20
C TYR A 487 31.32 0.37 -19.16
N VAL A 488 31.31 1.66 -18.79
CA VAL A 488 30.35 2.21 -17.83
C VAL A 488 28.95 2.24 -18.45
N MET A 489 28.83 2.63 -19.72
CA MET A 489 27.57 2.58 -20.48
C MET A 489 27.04 1.16 -20.64
N LEU A 490 27.91 0.18 -20.90
CA LEU A 490 27.50 -1.23 -20.96
C LEU A 490 27.01 -1.74 -19.59
N LEU A 491 27.74 -1.43 -18.51
CA LEU A 491 27.32 -1.75 -17.15
C LEU A 491 25.96 -1.13 -16.82
N HIS A 492 25.74 0.13 -17.22
CA HIS A 492 24.48 0.81 -17.06
C HIS A 492 23.33 0.12 -17.81
N HIS A 493 23.55 -0.32 -19.06
CA HIS A 493 22.52 -1.05 -19.81
C HIS A 493 22.17 -2.39 -19.18
N VAL A 494 23.15 -3.12 -18.65
CA VAL A 494 22.90 -4.36 -17.89
C VAL A 494 22.12 -4.07 -16.60
N LEU A 495 22.52 -3.02 -15.86
CA LEU A 495 21.84 -2.60 -14.62
C LEU A 495 20.39 -2.21 -14.87
N THR A 496 20.13 -1.37 -15.87
CA THR A 496 18.78 -0.87 -16.21
C THR A 496 17.89 -1.99 -16.73
N MET A 497 18.40 -2.87 -17.59
CA MET A 497 17.66 -4.07 -18.02
C MET A 497 17.31 -4.97 -16.84
N THR A 498 18.24 -5.16 -15.89
CA THR A 498 17.99 -5.91 -14.65
C THR A 498 16.92 -5.24 -13.79
N LEU A 499 16.97 -3.91 -13.63
CA LEU A 499 15.96 -3.13 -12.89
C LEU A 499 14.57 -3.26 -13.52
N ILE A 500 14.46 -3.12 -14.84
CA ILE A 500 13.19 -3.29 -15.57
C ILE A 500 12.66 -4.71 -15.40
N PHE A 501 13.52 -5.71 -15.55
CA PHE A 501 13.14 -7.11 -15.43
C PHE A 501 12.67 -7.47 -14.02
N VAL A 502 13.48 -7.15 -13.00
CA VAL A 502 13.16 -7.44 -11.60
C VAL A 502 11.90 -6.70 -11.18
N SER A 503 11.78 -5.41 -11.50
CA SER A 503 10.58 -4.63 -11.14
C SER A 503 9.30 -5.18 -11.79
N TYR A 504 9.39 -5.70 -13.02
CA TYR A 504 8.24 -6.34 -13.65
C TYR A 504 7.92 -7.71 -13.03
N ALA A 505 8.94 -8.53 -12.77
CA ALA A 505 8.78 -9.87 -12.19
C ALA A 505 8.23 -9.84 -10.76
N THR A 506 8.69 -8.90 -9.93
CA THR A 506 8.23 -8.71 -8.53
C THR A 506 7.02 -7.80 -8.39
N ARG A 507 6.50 -7.29 -9.51
CA ARG A 507 5.36 -6.35 -9.57
C ARG A 507 5.66 -4.97 -8.96
N TYR A 508 6.91 -4.54 -8.87
CA TYR A 508 7.32 -3.14 -8.58
C TYR A 508 7.17 -2.21 -9.79
N HIS A 509 6.26 -2.52 -10.70
CA HIS A 509 6.09 -1.84 -11.99
C HIS A 509 5.82 -0.33 -11.86
N LYS A 510 5.12 0.08 -10.80
CA LYS A 510 4.87 1.48 -10.44
C LYS A 510 6.14 2.25 -10.10
N VAL A 511 7.04 1.62 -9.35
CA VAL A 511 8.36 2.19 -9.03
C VAL A 511 9.16 2.35 -10.32
N GLY A 512 9.25 1.30 -11.14
CA GLY A 512 10.02 1.38 -12.38
C GLY A 512 9.46 2.41 -13.36
N LEU A 513 8.14 2.68 -13.37
CA LEU A 513 7.56 3.78 -14.15
C LEU A 513 8.08 5.16 -13.70
N LEU A 514 8.23 5.39 -12.38
CA LEU A 514 8.86 6.61 -11.87
C LEU A 514 10.35 6.70 -12.20
N VAL A 515 11.06 5.57 -12.19
CA VAL A 515 12.47 5.52 -12.61
C VAL A 515 12.60 5.94 -14.07
N LEU A 516 11.82 5.34 -14.98
CA LEU A 516 11.82 5.68 -16.41
C LEU A 516 11.47 7.16 -16.63
N PHE A 517 10.43 7.66 -15.96
CA PHE A 517 10.04 9.07 -16.04
C PHE A 517 11.16 10.03 -15.62
N ALA A 518 11.88 9.70 -14.53
CA ALA A 518 12.94 10.55 -14.01
C ALA A 518 14.23 10.52 -14.86
N HIS A 519 14.51 9.42 -15.57
CA HIS A 519 15.76 9.27 -16.31
C HIS A 519 15.64 9.66 -17.78
N ASP A 520 14.54 9.31 -18.46
CA ASP A 520 14.42 9.51 -19.90
C ASP A 520 14.39 10.99 -20.30
N ILE A 521 13.81 11.88 -19.47
CA ILE A 521 13.73 13.31 -19.80
C ILE A 521 15.10 13.97 -19.96
N THR A 522 16.07 13.57 -19.14
CA THR A 522 17.42 14.15 -19.22
C THR A 522 18.11 13.72 -20.49
N ASP A 523 17.84 12.50 -20.96
CA ASP A 523 18.47 11.96 -22.16
C ASP A 523 17.90 12.60 -23.44
N ILE A 524 16.63 13.03 -23.43
CA ILE A 524 16.08 13.88 -24.49
C ILE A 524 16.91 15.16 -24.63
N TRP A 525 17.14 15.88 -23.53
CA TRP A 525 17.88 17.14 -23.57
C TRP A 525 19.36 16.93 -23.92
N LEU A 526 19.96 15.83 -23.46
CA LEU A 526 21.34 15.46 -23.80
C LEU A 526 21.50 15.23 -25.30
N GLU A 527 20.65 14.39 -25.89
CA GLU A 527 20.74 14.04 -27.30
C GLU A 527 20.35 15.23 -28.19
N LEU A 528 19.38 16.05 -27.77
CA LEU A 528 19.05 17.30 -28.45
C LEU A 528 20.23 18.28 -28.46
N THR A 529 20.96 18.39 -27.35
CA THR A 529 22.17 19.22 -27.26
C THR A 529 23.23 18.76 -28.25
N LYS A 530 23.50 17.45 -28.31
CA LYS A 530 24.45 16.89 -29.28
C LYS A 530 24.03 17.18 -30.71
N LEU A 531 22.75 16.98 -31.04
CA LEU A 531 22.23 17.27 -32.37
C LEU A 531 22.42 18.74 -32.76
N LEU A 532 22.04 19.68 -31.88
CA LEU A 532 22.19 21.11 -32.15
C LEU A 532 23.66 21.51 -32.25
N HIS A 533 24.54 20.89 -31.45
CA HIS A 533 25.98 21.08 -31.57
C HIS A 533 26.53 20.55 -32.91
N TYR A 534 26.08 19.38 -33.37
CA TYR A 534 26.47 18.88 -34.69
C TYR A 534 26.02 19.80 -35.82
N LEU A 535 24.85 20.45 -35.66
CA LEU A 535 24.32 21.45 -36.58
C LEU A 535 25.02 22.80 -36.50
N SER A 536 25.80 23.07 -35.45
CA SER A 536 26.53 24.33 -35.32
C SER A 536 27.73 24.43 -36.27
N ARG A 537 28.10 23.34 -36.95
CA ARG A 537 29.15 23.34 -37.95
C ARG A 537 28.65 22.72 -39.26
N GLN A 538 28.37 23.59 -40.24
CA GLN A 538 27.83 23.21 -41.56
C GLN A 538 28.74 23.76 -42.65
N ASN A 539 29.05 22.96 -43.67
CA ASN A 539 29.97 23.35 -44.75
C ASN A 539 31.32 23.89 -44.26
N GLY A 540 31.82 23.39 -43.12
CA GLY A 540 33.05 23.87 -42.48
C GLY A 540 32.95 25.28 -41.88
N LYS A 541 31.76 25.88 -41.84
CA LYS A 541 31.49 27.19 -41.23
C LYS A 541 30.73 27.02 -39.91
N ASP A 542 31.08 27.85 -38.95
CA ASP A 542 30.36 27.93 -37.68
C ASP A 542 29.03 28.68 -37.88
N CYS A 543 27.98 28.14 -37.30
CA CYS A 543 26.61 28.65 -37.36
C CYS A 543 26.20 29.09 -35.94
N PRO A 544 26.37 30.38 -35.59
CA PRO A 544 26.24 30.85 -34.21
C PRO A 544 24.85 30.61 -33.58
N ASN A 545 23.79 30.63 -34.40
CA ASN A 545 22.43 30.39 -33.91
C ASN A 545 22.25 28.96 -33.37
N TRP A 546 22.82 27.96 -34.04
CA TRP A 546 22.77 26.57 -33.61
C TRP A 546 23.67 26.31 -32.40
N GLU A 547 24.81 27.00 -32.33
CA GLU A 547 25.69 26.96 -31.16
C GLU A 547 25.03 27.55 -29.91
N LEU A 548 24.34 28.69 -30.07
CA LEU A 548 23.54 29.29 -29.02
C LEU A 548 22.41 28.33 -28.57
N ALA A 549 21.70 27.73 -29.52
CA ALA A 549 20.64 26.76 -29.22
C ALA A 549 21.18 25.54 -28.45
N ALA A 550 22.31 24.98 -28.88
CA ALA A 550 22.98 23.88 -28.20
C ALA A 550 23.40 24.25 -26.77
N THR A 551 23.87 25.48 -26.57
CA THR A 551 24.22 25.99 -25.24
C THR A 551 22.98 26.11 -24.35
N CYS A 552 21.89 26.66 -24.86
CA CYS A 552 20.62 26.74 -24.14
C CYS A 552 20.09 25.36 -23.75
N THR A 553 20.12 24.38 -24.66
CA THR A 553 19.68 23.01 -24.36
C THR A 553 20.64 22.29 -23.42
N PHE A 554 21.93 22.59 -23.44
CA PHE A 554 22.90 22.04 -22.49
C PHE A 554 22.63 22.53 -21.05
N ILE A 555 22.28 23.81 -20.90
CA ILE A 555 21.85 24.37 -19.61
C ILE A 555 20.57 23.68 -19.15
N MET A 556 19.59 23.52 -20.04
CA MET A 556 18.34 22.80 -19.74
C MET A 556 18.60 21.33 -19.35
N PHE A 557 19.49 20.64 -20.05
CA PHE A 557 19.97 19.30 -19.73
C PHE A 557 20.53 19.25 -18.31
N THR A 558 21.42 20.18 -17.95
CA THR A 558 22.03 20.25 -16.61
C THR A 558 20.96 20.46 -15.53
N ILE A 559 20.02 21.38 -15.73
CA ILE A 559 18.92 21.64 -14.79
C ILE A 559 18.05 20.38 -14.64
N CYS A 560 17.67 19.75 -15.75
CA CYS A 560 16.88 18.53 -15.72
C CYS A 560 17.63 17.38 -15.03
N TRP A 561 18.94 17.26 -15.22
CA TRP A 561 19.77 16.26 -14.54
C TRP A 561 19.68 16.40 -13.01
N LEU A 562 19.88 17.62 -12.51
CA LEU A 562 19.80 17.91 -11.07
C LEU A 562 18.38 17.66 -10.54
N LEU A 563 17.35 18.17 -11.22
CA LEU A 563 15.96 18.06 -10.76
C LEU A 563 15.43 16.63 -10.79
N PHE A 564 15.60 15.91 -11.89
CA PHE A 564 14.97 14.61 -12.04
C PHE A 564 15.81 13.47 -11.46
N ARG A 565 17.13 13.44 -11.73
CA ARG A 565 17.99 12.34 -11.28
C ARG A 565 18.56 12.52 -9.89
N LEU A 566 18.75 13.76 -9.41
CA LEU A 566 19.29 14.02 -8.08
C LEU A 566 18.30 14.67 -7.11
N TYR A 567 17.12 15.10 -7.52
CA TYR A 567 16.11 15.60 -6.57
C TYR A 567 14.89 14.68 -6.52
N TRP A 568 14.16 14.52 -7.62
CA TRP A 568 12.96 13.67 -7.63
C TRP A 568 13.25 12.18 -7.54
N PHE A 569 14.29 11.67 -8.19
CA PHE A 569 14.59 10.22 -8.10
C PHE A 569 14.90 9.78 -6.66
N PRO A 570 15.83 10.40 -5.90
CA PRO A 570 16.06 10.01 -4.52
C PRO A 570 14.84 10.23 -3.61
N LEU A 571 14.19 11.39 -3.71
CA LEU A 571 13.13 11.77 -2.79
C LEU A 571 11.80 11.08 -3.09
N LYS A 572 11.51 10.70 -4.34
CA LYS A 572 10.27 9.98 -4.68
C LYS A 572 10.48 8.48 -4.81
N VAL A 573 11.54 8.05 -5.48
CA VAL A 573 11.79 6.63 -5.73
C VAL A 573 12.50 5.99 -4.55
N LEU A 574 13.72 6.44 -4.20
CA LEU A 574 14.49 5.80 -3.12
C LEU A 574 13.81 5.93 -1.75
N TYR A 575 13.14 7.05 -1.48
CA TYR A 575 12.32 7.19 -0.27
C TYR A 575 11.16 6.20 -0.24
N SER A 576 10.41 6.10 -1.34
CA SER A 576 9.28 5.16 -1.42
C SER A 576 9.76 3.72 -1.31
N THR A 577 10.82 3.36 -2.03
CA THR A 577 11.30 1.98 -2.07
C THR A 577 12.14 1.58 -0.88
N GLY A 578 12.84 2.50 -0.23
CA GLY A 578 13.76 2.21 0.87
C GLY A 578 13.23 2.54 2.26
N VAL A 579 12.23 3.42 2.37
CA VAL A 579 11.61 3.80 3.65
C VAL A 579 10.17 3.33 3.69
N VAL A 580 9.33 3.76 2.75
CA VAL A 580 7.88 3.47 2.78
C VAL A 580 7.61 1.97 2.66
N THR A 581 8.37 1.23 1.85
CA THR A 581 8.21 -0.23 1.68
C THR A 581 8.28 -0.99 2.99
N ALA A 582 9.20 -0.63 3.89
CA ALA A 582 9.35 -1.31 5.18
C ALA A 582 8.07 -1.23 6.04
N TYR A 583 7.28 -0.17 5.87
CA TYR A 583 6.03 0.04 6.60
C TYR A 583 4.79 -0.43 5.84
N ARG A 584 4.79 -0.38 4.50
CA ARG A 584 3.58 -0.62 3.68
C ARG A 584 3.57 -1.91 2.87
N ALA A 585 4.73 -2.52 2.62
CA ALA A 585 4.86 -3.67 1.74
C ALA A 585 5.67 -4.83 2.32
N TYR A 586 6.50 -4.60 3.34
CA TYR A 586 7.26 -5.67 3.97
C TYR A 586 6.37 -6.77 4.54
N ASP A 587 5.36 -6.39 5.31
CA ASP A 587 4.37 -7.31 5.89
C ASP A 587 3.50 -8.01 4.84
N LYS A 588 3.47 -7.48 3.60
CA LYS A 588 2.79 -8.09 2.45
C LYS A 588 3.65 -9.17 1.77
N GLY A 589 4.88 -9.39 2.24
CA GLY A 589 5.85 -10.32 1.67
C GLY A 589 6.56 -9.74 0.45
N CYS A 590 7.11 -8.51 0.55
CA CYS A 590 7.87 -7.93 -0.55
C CYS A 590 9.24 -8.61 -0.74
N GLY A 591 9.25 -9.67 -1.56
CA GLY A 591 10.47 -10.38 -1.92
C GLY A 591 11.48 -9.52 -2.68
N LEU A 592 12.76 -9.89 -2.59
CA LEU A 592 13.87 -9.21 -3.29
C LEU A 592 14.02 -7.71 -2.97
N TYR A 593 13.42 -7.22 -1.88
CA TYR A 593 13.47 -5.82 -1.45
C TYR A 593 14.90 -5.23 -1.44
N ALA A 594 15.82 -5.91 -0.74
CA ALA A 594 17.20 -5.42 -0.59
C ALA A 594 17.96 -5.46 -1.91
N PHE A 595 17.73 -6.49 -2.71
CA PHE A 595 18.34 -6.63 -4.04
C PHE A 595 17.86 -5.55 -5.00
N PHE A 596 16.56 -5.28 -5.04
CA PHE A 596 16.02 -4.24 -5.91
C PHE A 596 16.49 -2.84 -5.47
N ASN A 597 16.48 -2.54 -4.16
CA ASN A 597 16.99 -1.26 -3.66
C ASN A 597 18.49 -1.10 -3.92
N SER A 598 19.32 -2.14 -3.80
CA SER A 598 20.76 -2.03 -4.09
C SER A 598 21.02 -1.65 -5.55
N LEU A 599 20.25 -2.19 -6.50
CA LEU A 599 20.31 -1.79 -7.91
C LEU A 599 19.96 -0.31 -8.11
N LEU A 600 18.95 0.21 -7.40
CA LEU A 600 18.59 1.64 -7.46
C LEU A 600 19.68 2.55 -6.87
N TRP A 601 20.37 2.11 -5.81
CA TRP A 601 21.51 2.83 -5.25
C TRP A 601 22.72 2.83 -6.19
N ILE A 602 22.99 1.71 -6.87
CA ILE A 602 24.02 1.66 -7.91
C ILE A 602 23.67 2.64 -9.04
N LEU A 603 22.39 2.71 -9.44
CA LEU A 603 21.92 3.67 -10.44
C LEU A 603 22.16 5.12 -9.97
N LEU A 604 21.89 5.45 -8.71
CA LEU A 604 22.22 6.77 -8.15
C LEU A 604 23.74 7.04 -8.20
N GLY A 605 24.56 6.06 -7.85
CA GLY A 605 26.02 6.17 -7.91
C GLY A 605 26.51 6.49 -9.32
N LEU A 606 25.96 5.84 -10.35
CA LEU A 606 26.23 6.16 -11.74
C LEU A 606 25.77 7.58 -12.11
N ASN A 607 24.62 8.03 -11.63
CA ASN A 607 24.15 9.41 -11.85
C ASN A 607 25.09 10.46 -11.23
N ILE A 608 25.69 10.16 -10.06
CA ILE A 608 26.70 11.03 -9.44
C ILE A 608 28.01 10.98 -10.23
N TYR A 609 28.41 9.82 -10.74
CA TYR A 609 29.57 9.67 -11.61
C TYR A 609 29.46 10.54 -12.87
N TRP A 610 28.32 10.53 -13.55
CA TRP A 610 28.13 11.42 -14.72
C TRP A 610 27.95 12.89 -14.35
N LEU A 611 27.37 13.20 -13.18
CA LEU A 611 27.34 14.58 -12.67
C LEU A 611 28.75 15.18 -12.59
N PHE A 612 29.74 14.39 -12.17
CA PHE A 612 31.13 14.84 -12.12
C PHE A 612 31.62 15.34 -13.50
N PHE A 613 31.30 14.65 -14.59
CA PHE A 613 31.65 15.10 -15.95
C PHE A 613 30.90 16.36 -16.37
N ILE A 614 29.61 16.48 -16.01
CA ILE A 614 28.81 17.69 -16.27
C ILE A 614 29.44 18.89 -15.56
N CYS A 615 29.81 18.74 -14.29
CA CYS A 615 30.48 19.78 -13.51
C CYS A 615 31.87 20.12 -14.07
N GLN A 616 32.66 19.12 -14.47
CA GLN A 616 33.96 19.33 -15.09
C GLN A 616 33.84 20.13 -16.39
N PHE A 617 32.85 19.80 -17.22
CA PHE A 617 32.58 20.52 -18.45
C PHE A 617 32.15 21.97 -18.17
N LEU A 618 31.20 22.19 -17.25
CA LEU A 618 30.77 23.53 -16.83
C LEU A 618 31.92 24.37 -16.30
N TYR A 619 32.82 23.79 -15.50
CA TYR A 619 34.01 24.46 -15.02
C TYR A 619 34.92 24.92 -16.16
N ARG A 620 35.20 24.05 -17.15
CA ARG A 620 36.01 24.40 -18.33
C ARG A 620 35.39 25.52 -19.16
N VAL A 621 34.05 25.54 -19.27
CA VAL A 621 33.32 26.63 -19.94
C VAL A 621 33.43 27.94 -19.16
N CYS A 622 33.22 27.92 -17.83
CA CYS A 622 33.31 29.11 -16.98
C CYS A 622 34.71 29.73 -16.93
N VAL A 623 35.76 28.92 -17.00
CA VAL A 623 37.16 29.38 -17.02
C VAL A 623 37.58 29.86 -18.42
N GLY A 624 36.71 29.73 -19.43
CA GLY A 624 36.99 30.19 -20.80
C GLY A 624 37.98 29.29 -21.56
N GLN A 625 38.21 28.07 -21.07
CA GLN A 625 39.10 27.09 -21.72
C GLN A 625 38.46 26.43 -22.95
N LEU A 626 37.12 26.44 -23.04
CA LEU A 626 36.36 25.92 -24.16
C LEU A 626 35.53 27.03 -24.80
N LYS A 627 35.81 27.34 -26.08
CA LYS A 627 34.95 28.23 -26.89
C LYS A 627 33.76 27.50 -27.49
N THR A 628 33.81 26.18 -27.61
CA THR A 628 32.80 25.32 -28.23
C THR A 628 32.45 24.14 -27.32
N LEU A 629 31.24 23.58 -27.47
CA LEU A 629 30.73 22.49 -26.62
C LEU A 629 31.35 21.12 -26.99
N HIS A 630 32.57 20.82 -26.53
CA HIS A 630 33.21 19.51 -26.78
C HIS A 630 32.91 18.49 -25.66
N ASP A 631 32.37 17.32 -26.00
CA ASP A 631 32.15 16.22 -25.03
C ASP A 631 33.50 15.75 -24.45
N THR A 632 33.67 15.80 -23.13
CA THR A 632 34.94 15.48 -22.43
C THR A 632 35.30 14.00 -22.45
N ARG A 633 34.37 13.16 -22.90
CA ARG A 633 34.55 11.70 -23.00
C ARG A 633 35.06 11.25 -24.38
N GLU A 634 35.12 12.18 -25.32
CA GLU A 634 35.64 11.95 -26.67
C GLU A 634 37.15 12.27 -26.69
N GLU A 635 37.94 11.58 -27.53
CA GLU A 635 39.40 11.79 -27.60
C GLU A 635 39.70 13.06 -28.40
N GLU A 636 40.64 13.89 -27.94
CA GLU A 636 40.95 15.21 -28.52
C GLU A 636 41.64 15.12 -29.90
N ASP A 637 42.12 13.93 -30.30
CA ASP A 637 43.06 13.76 -31.44
C ASP A 637 42.43 13.25 -32.76
N GLU A 638 41.10 13.11 -32.87
CA GLU A 638 40.50 12.51 -34.08
C GLU A 638 40.17 13.49 -35.21
N ASP A 639 40.10 14.80 -34.94
CA ASP A 639 39.80 15.79 -35.98
C ASP A 639 40.98 16.02 -36.95
N GLU A 640 42.22 15.70 -36.56
CA GLU A 640 43.42 15.90 -37.41
C GLU A 640 43.89 14.64 -38.18
N HIS A 641 43.43 13.43 -37.83
CA HIS A 641 43.96 12.18 -38.40
C HIS A 641 43.08 11.48 -39.44
N ILE A 642 42.00 12.10 -39.90
CA ILE A 642 41.19 11.60 -41.02
C ILE A 642 41.64 12.28 -42.34
N GLU A 643 42.95 12.35 -42.60
CA GLU A 643 43.46 12.51 -43.97
C GLU A 643 43.67 11.12 -44.60
N GLU A 644 43.07 10.98 -45.78
CA GLU A 644 43.13 9.92 -46.78
C GLU A 644 43.91 8.63 -46.44
N LYS A 645 43.16 7.55 -46.12
CA LYS A 645 43.59 6.22 -46.60
C LYS A 645 43.11 6.07 -48.04
N PRO A 646 44.01 5.94 -49.02
CA PRO A 646 43.61 5.74 -50.41
C PRO A 646 42.89 4.40 -50.53
N VAL A 647 41.74 4.41 -51.20
CA VAL A 647 41.02 3.21 -51.60
C VAL A 647 41.88 2.52 -52.65
N THR A 648 42.57 1.43 -52.27
CA THR A 648 43.17 0.52 -53.23
C THR A 648 42.06 -0.27 -53.92
N ALA A 649 42.12 -0.24 -55.26
CA ALA A 649 41.18 -0.78 -56.24
C ALA A 649 40.96 -2.29 -56.15
#